data_AF-A0AA88Q7R7-F1
#
_entry.id   AF-A0AA88Q7R7-F1
#
_cell.length_a   1.000
_cell.length_b   1.000
_cell.length_c   1.000
_cell.angle_alpha   90.00
_cell.angle_beta   90.00
_cell.angle_gamma   90.00
#
_symmetry.space_group_name_H-M   'P 1'
#
loop_
_entity.id
_entity.type
_entity.pdbx_description
1 polymer ?
#
loop_
_entity_poly.entity_id
_entity_poly.type
_entity_poly.pdbx_seq_one_letter_code
_entity_poly.pdbx_strand_id
1 'polypeptide(L)'
;MFGEDEEGYQWSLNDEEDRESLLNLRDQFQPFQNIVSQVNSCSWEKVISEEQYFKGTLFRFPLRNEASEISDNLYDSTKVTQLFDSFIADADISLLFLRNVSSISLLHIDTDGLCNNRLKVSVSNNFITDLSHTKQESFDKKTCFKTVSHISQQMEEARTQWLVTTCLLKQGYIPEIDSLANKLSFYPQVDGAFQLDEDRSLCNGRLSCFLPLPNNEPNKTGLPIHINACFGLTDNRRFIKWQEEDQKNDESAMWNELLTKEFLPHVYLMMILDAIQLSENSVLASRMVYNLWPDLSHTVHKERWHEVATDTLKGLLACKIFHLADDEQIWVSASDAVFPVNNIHSDTMSAVSRLLIAEGEKLITVPEHVLKDVEVIFPEIDTFTWVTPSYVRNVLHRSEAENLSKDDKYTLLEFALSDEKYTELQGLKLLPLSDGTFTSFGSGVQNTVLIDNEKFSREVSKGGVSQSEAAEKCEEIFAKIQIICCKTLQTELLLNGNCLTTSSLLVLGRLLHCSSMDDVEKALAKYGIHNSGHKEEGHGSLPKPGCSIPEEWHDCLDMNFLNNFESGEYVGFSKDESGEYFYAIVIERVDDPLGQMRQFPSKFKIQVGSDDFIEVSSLDLYQFKREKKAAVSKESTCTDIERLLTSRPPPKTVFPETLEDIRREIDQSLNEIWKMSREDKQKALKRLYLRWHPDKNPDNEALATEAFRYLQRRIEELQRGTTTTANATASATDTTTTTAAHSTSSNCSDFRDFYNMWNTEAQSHRRGRERFYQNYSRRHYNFWSYHRETPRPNREEAKRWYEQAQCDIKSAHNDTGGDSSEWCLFKVHQAVEKALIAAIYRGSGQYPNNCSITSLAQQVSHFSSQLSSIPNTVRQLTDLGVDGKKTQYPNYHQFPHIPNKQFGIDNARRALDIATNLLEKIEEYIS
;
A
#
# COMPACT_ATOMS: atom_id res chain seq x y z
N MET A 1 15.58 54.65 -33.05
CA MET A 1 14.54 53.87 -32.36
C MET A 1 14.43 54.25 -30.89
N PHE A 2 15.15 55.29 -30.45
CA PHE A 2 14.85 56.09 -29.27
C PHE A 2 15.03 57.58 -29.68
N GLY A 3 14.02 58.41 -29.43
CA GLY A 3 13.97 59.86 -29.68
C GLY A 3 13.99 60.70 -28.39
N GLU A 4 13.52 61.95 -28.44
CA GLU A 4 13.68 62.91 -27.33
C GLU A 4 12.94 62.55 -26.03
N ASP A 5 11.95 61.65 -26.08
CA ASP A 5 11.20 61.14 -24.91
C ASP A 5 11.66 59.73 -24.45
N GLU A 6 12.71 59.14 -25.05
CA GLU A 6 12.96 57.70 -24.92
C GLU A 6 14.24 57.35 -24.12
N GLU A 7 14.05 56.61 -23.02
CA GLU A 7 15.10 56.23 -22.06
C GLU A 7 16.04 55.13 -22.61
N GLY A 8 17.17 55.53 -23.20
CA GLY A 8 18.24 54.59 -23.53
C GLY A 8 19.41 55.16 -24.32
N TYR A 9 20.53 54.43 -24.32
CA TYR A 9 21.66 54.66 -25.20
C TYR A 9 21.94 53.40 -26.03
N GLN A 10 22.19 53.58 -27.33
CA GLN A 10 22.53 52.52 -28.27
C GLN A 10 23.88 52.83 -28.89
N TRP A 11 24.88 51.98 -28.63
CA TRP A 11 26.19 52.02 -29.29
C TRP A 11 26.23 51.00 -30.45
N SER A 12 26.81 51.40 -31.57
CA SER A 12 26.96 50.63 -32.80
C SER A 12 28.43 50.31 -33.07
N LEU A 13 28.81 49.02 -33.12
CA LEU A 13 30.18 48.63 -33.47
C LEU A 13 30.60 49.03 -34.90
N ASN A 14 29.64 49.39 -35.76
CA ASN A 14 29.93 49.94 -37.09
C ASN A 14 30.42 51.39 -37.03
N ASP A 15 30.05 52.15 -36.00
CA ASP A 15 30.42 53.56 -35.85
C ASP A 15 31.76 53.72 -35.09
N GLU A 16 32.55 54.73 -35.44
CA GLU A 16 33.90 54.91 -34.89
C GLU A 16 33.92 55.61 -33.52
N GLU A 17 33.03 56.58 -33.31
CA GLU A 17 32.92 57.32 -32.03
C GLU A 17 32.28 56.42 -30.96
N ASP A 18 31.35 55.55 -31.36
CA ASP A 18 30.81 54.48 -30.50
C ASP A 18 31.89 53.45 -30.11
N ARG A 19 32.72 53.00 -31.07
CA ARG A 19 33.84 52.07 -30.79
C ARG A 19 34.84 52.67 -29.80
N GLU A 20 35.24 53.94 -29.97
CA GLU A 20 36.11 54.61 -28.98
C GLU A 20 35.42 54.73 -27.61
N SER A 21 34.13 55.08 -27.58
CA SER A 21 33.35 55.17 -26.33
C SER A 21 33.33 53.84 -25.56
N LEU A 22 33.12 52.72 -26.24
CA LEU A 22 33.10 51.36 -25.67
C LEU A 22 34.49 50.88 -25.16
N LEU A 23 35.58 51.51 -25.61
CA LEU A 23 36.95 51.21 -25.17
C LEU A 23 37.41 52.13 -24.02
N ASN A 24 36.96 53.39 -24.02
CA ASN A 24 37.35 54.42 -23.07
C ASN A 24 36.51 54.41 -21.78
N LEU A 25 35.19 54.15 -21.87
CA LEU A 25 34.27 54.09 -20.71
C LEU A 25 34.36 52.75 -19.97
N ARG A 26 35.58 52.37 -19.56
CA ARG A 26 35.89 51.04 -19.02
C ARG A 26 35.08 50.69 -17.78
N ASP A 27 34.81 51.65 -16.90
CA ASP A 27 34.02 51.46 -15.67
C ASP A 27 32.57 51.03 -15.96
N GLN A 28 31.94 51.60 -16.99
CA GLN A 28 30.57 51.26 -17.39
C GLN A 28 30.48 49.87 -18.03
N PHE A 29 31.45 49.55 -18.90
CA PHE A 29 31.43 48.32 -19.69
C PHE A 29 32.19 47.13 -19.07
N GLN A 30 33.01 47.31 -18.01
CA GLN A 30 33.81 46.26 -17.38
C GLN A 30 33.08 44.91 -17.16
N PRO A 31 31.81 44.86 -16.71
CA PRO A 31 31.11 43.59 -16.54
C PRO A 31 30.89 42.82 -17.85
N PHE A 32 30.75 43.52 -18.99
CA PHE A 32 30.74 42.90 -20.31
C PHE A 32 32.14 42.52 -20.79
N GLN A 33 33.17 43.35 -20.51
CA GLN A 33 34.58 43.06 -20.83
C GLN A 33 35.01 41.73 -20.21
N ASN A 34 34.72 41.54 -18.91
CA ASN A 34 35.00 40.32 -18.18
C ASN A 34 34.30 39.12 -18.81
N ILE A 35 32.99 39.20 -19.06
CA ILE A 35 32.21 38.09 -19.64
C ILE A 35 32.70 37.72 -21.05
N VAL A 36 32.97 38.68 -21.93
CA VAL A 36 33.44 38.41 -23.30
C VAL A 36 34.73 37.57 -23.29
N SER A 37 35.66 37.85 -22.37
CA SER A 37 36.90 37.06 -22.23
C SER A 37 36.70 35.60 -21.78
N GLN A 38 35.52 35.27 -21.23
CA GLN A 38 35.18 33.93 -20.73
C GLN A 38 34.30 33.14 -21.72
N VAL A 39 33.43 33.82 -22.47
CA VAL A 39 32.49 33.17 -23.41
C VAL A 39 32.95 33.20 -24.87
N ASN A 40 33.94 34.04 -25.21
CA ASN A 40 34.59 34.08 -26.51
C ASN A 40 36.11 33.95 -26.33
N SER A 41 36.80 33.29 -27.27
CA SER A 41 38.26 33.10 -27.23
C SER A 41 39.04 34.35 -27.70
N CYS A 42 38.44 35.54 -27.53
CA CYS A 42 38.92 36.83 -28.01
C CYS A 42 38.65 37.91 -26.95
N SER A 43 39.50 38.94 -26.88
CA SER A 43 39.35 40.03 -25.91
C SER A 43 38.30 41.06 -26.35
N TRP A 44 37.85 41.90 -25.41
CA TRP A 44 36.92 43.00 -25.66
C TRP A 44 37.44 43.95 -26.75
N GLU A 45 38.73 44.29 -26.70
CA GLU A 45 39.40 45.15 -27.68
C GLU A 45 39.37 44.54 -29.09
N LYS A 46 39.54 43.21 -29.22
CA LYS A 46 39.45 42.52 -30.51
C LYS A 46 38.01 42.52 -31.05
N VAL A 47 37.03 42.21 -30.20
CA VAL A 47 35.60 42.22 -30.59
C VAL A 47 35.16 43.60 -31.10
N ILE A 48 35.66 44.68 -30.50
CA ILE A 48 35.34 46.06 -30.92
C ILE A 48 36.16 46.49 -32.14
N SER A 49 37.49 46.41 -32.07
CA SER A 49 38.38 47.05 -33.05
C SER A 49 38.72 46.18 -34.27
N GLU A 50 38.79 44.85 -34.11
CA GLU A 50 39.17 43.91 -35.18
C GLU A 50 37.95 43.22 -35.79
N GLU A 51 37.05 42.65 -34.97
CA GLU A 51 35.93 41.83 -35.44
C GLU A 51 34.67 42.66 -35.76
N GLN A 52 34.42 43.74 -35.02
CA GLN A 52 33.25 44.65 -35.14
C GLN A 52 31.87 43.98 -34.97
N TYR A 53 31.81 42.73 -34.52
CA TYR A 53 30.59 42.05 -34.07
C TYR A 53 30.89 41.06 -32.95
N PHE A 54 29.91 40.82 -32.08
CA PHE A 54 29.96 39.71 -31.12
C PHE A 54 29.09 38.56 -31.65
N LYS A 55 29.58 37.31 -31.54
CA LYS A 55 28.89 36.11 -32.06
C LYS A 55 27.80 35.60 -31.11
N GLY A 56 26.83 36.45 -30.79
CA GLY A 56 25.70 36.13 -29.92
C GLY A 56 25.02 37.39 -29.39
N THR A 57 24.26 37.26 -28.30
CA THR A 57 23.65 38.39 -27.58
C THR A 57 23.95 38.24 -26.10
N LEU A 58 24.36 39.33 -25.44
CA LEU A 58 24.58 39.37 -23.99
C LEU A 58 23.47 40.20 -23.33
N PHE A 59 22.88 39.67 -22.26
CA PHE A 59 21.92 40.36 -21.42
C PHE A 59 22.49 40.49 -20.01
N ARG A 60 22.40 41.69 -19.42
CA ARG A 60 22.81 41.96 -18.03
C ARG A 60 21.58 42.38 -17.24
N PHE A 61 21.18 41.58 -16.27
CA PHE A 61 20.06 41.88 -15.38
C PHE A 61 20.60 42.52 -14.09
N PRO A 62 20.37 43.83 -13.85
CA PRO A 62 20.72 44.44 -12.57
C PRO A 62 19.77 43.94 -11.48
N LEU A 63 20.32 43.31 -10.44
CA LEU A 63 19.53 42.89 -9.28
C LEU A 63 19.33 44.06 -8.32
N ARG A 64 18.16 44.11 -7.68
CA ARG A 64 17.82 45.18 -6.72
C ARG A 64 18.44 44.89 -5.36
N ASN A 65 19.19 45.86 -4.84
CA ASN A 65 19.74 45.84 -3.48
C ASN A 65 18.75 46.37 -2.43
N GLU A 66 17.69 47.05 -2.86
CA GLU A 66 16.66 47.68 -2.02
C GLU A 66 15.26 47.35 -2.54
N ALA A 67 14.28 47.37 -1.64
CA ALA A 67 12.88 47.08 -1.99
C ALA A 67 12.30 48.21 -2.86
N SER A 68 11.33 47.88 -3.72
CA SER A 68 10.52 48.91 -4.39
C SER A 68 9.05 48.72 -4.09
N GLU A 69 8.25 49.76 -4.36
CA GLU A 69 6.80 49.80 -4.12
C GLU A 69 6.02 48.65 -4.79
N ILE A 70 6.61 48.00 -5.80
CA ILE A 70 6.03 46.87 -6.54
C ILE A 70 6.40 45.52 -5.90
N SER A 71 7.54 45.40 -5.21
CA SER A 71 7.97 44.15 -4.57
C SER A 71 9.12 44.37 -3.58
N ASP A 72 9.00 43.78 -2.40
CA ASP A 72 10.01 43.68 -1.35
C ASP A 72 11.07 42.58 -1.58
N ASN A 73 10.81 41.63 -2.47
CA ASN A 73 11.69 40.46 -2.67
C ASN A 73 13.01 40.83 -3.38
N LEU A 74 14.08 40.94 -2.60
CA LEU A 74 15.46 41.12 -3.06
C LEU A 74 16.07 39.79 -3.51
N TYR A 75 16.94 39.81 -4.51
CA TYR A 75 17.69 38.64 -4.98
C TYR A 75 19.17 38.80 -4.66
N ASP A 76 19.57 38.30 -3.49
CA ASP A 76 20.97 38.16 -3.09
C ASP A 76 21.67 36.97 -3.77
N SER A 77 22.99 36.85 -3.59
CA SER A 77 23.81 35.76 -4.15
C SER A 77 23.32 34.36 -3.73
N THR A 78 22.76 34.20 -2.54
CA THR A 78 22.22 32.91 -2.07
C THR A 78 20.96 32.54 -2.85
N LYS A 79 20.03 33.49 -3.02
CA LYS A 79 18.81 33.28 -3.84
C LYS A 79 19.12 33.04 -5.32
N VAL A 80 20.11 33.73 -5.87
CA VAL A 80 20.59 33.47 -7.24
C VAL A 80 21.19 32.06 -7.36
N THR A 81 21.96 31.63 -6.36
CA THR A 81 22.49 30.25 -6.28
C THR A 81 21.35 29.22 -6.19
N GLN A 82 20.30 29.49 -5.41
CA GLN A 82 19.12 28.63 -5.33
C GLN A 82 18.35 28.54 -6.66
N LEU A 83 18.26 29.64 -7.44
CA LEU A 83 17.70 29.60 -8.79
C LEU A 83 18.55 28.74 -9.73
N PHE A 84 19.88 28.81 -9.62
CA PHE A 84 20.80 27.95 -10.36
C PHE A 84 20.64 26.48 -9.98
N ASP A 85 20.59 26.15 -8.69
CA ASP A 85 20.41 24.77 -8.21
C ASP A 85 19.05 24.20 -8.65
N SER A 86 17.99 25.03 -8.62
CA SER A 86 16.67 24.68 -9.13
C SER A 86 16.62 24.49 -10.65
N PHE A 87 17.48 25.17 -11.42
CA PHE A 87 17.59 24.94 -12.87
C PHE A 87 18.42 23.70 -13.19
N ILE A 88 19.48 23.43 -12.41
CA ILE A 88 20.31 22.21 -12.54
C ILE A 88 19.44 20.96 -12.36
N ALA A 89 18.52 20.96 -11.40
CA ALA A 89 17.57 19.86 -11.19
C ALA A 89 16.61 19.59 -12.37
N ASP A 90 16.43 20.56 -13.27
CA ASP A 90 15.57 20.47 -14.46
C ASP A 90 16.38 20.38 -15.78
N ALA A 91 17.72 20.28 -15.70
CA ALA A 91 18.61 20.42 -16.85
C ALA A 91 18.40 19.33 -17.93
N ASP A 92 18.24 18.07 -17.51
CA ASP A 92 18.11 16.93 -18.43
C ASP A 92 16.87 17.01 -19.32
N ILE A 93 15.77 17.55 -18.81
CA ILE A 93 14.51 17.70 -19.55
C ILE A 93 14.41 19.03 -20.31
N SER A 94 15.20 20.04 -19.93
CA SER A 94 15.13 21.41 -20.47
C SER A 94 15.47 21.54 -21.96
N LEU A 95 16.16 20.56 -22.56
CA LEU A 95 16.50 20.55 -23.99
C LEU A 95 15.61 19.62 -24.85
N LEU A 96 14.68 18.87 -24.25
CA LEU A 96 13.93 17.82 -24.96
C LEU A 96 13.02 18.37 -26.06
N PHE A 97 12.37 19.51 -25.84
CA PHE A 97 11.37 20.07 -26.76
C PHE A 97 11.85 21.30 -27.55
N LEU A 98 13.07 21.77 -27.28
CA LEU A 98 13.65 22.91 -27.99
C LEU A 98 14.11 22.50 -29.40
N ARG A 99 13.79 23.35 -30.39
CA ARG A 99 14.08 23.11 -31.82
C ARG A 99 15.50 23.50 -32.22
N ASN A 100 15.97 24.66 -31.75
CA ASN A 100 17.20 25.31 -32.22
C ASN A 100 18.29 25.45 -31.14
N VAL A 101 17.94 25.25 -29.86
CA VAL A 101 18.89 25.32 -28.74
C VAL A 101 19.40 23.90 -28.46
N SER A 102 20.67 23.65 -28.80
CA SER A 102 21.30 22.33 -28.65
C SER A 102 22.16 22.19 -27.39
N SER A 103 22.46 23.29 -26.69
CA SER A 103 23.21 23.27 -25.43
C SER A 103 22.94 24.49 -24.56
N ILE A 104 23.11 24.33 -23.25
CA ILE A 104 23.09 25.37 -22.22
C ILE A 104 24.36 25.18 -21.36
N SER A 105 24.94 26.25 -20.86
CA SER A 105 26.06 26.20 -19.92
C SER A 105 25.92 27.29 -18.87
N LEU A 106 26.23 26.95 -17.62
CA LEU A 106 26.08 27.81 -16.46
C LEU A 106 27.44 28.04 -15.81
N LEU A 107 27.93 29.27 -15.89
CA LEU A 107 29.22 29.68 -15.36
C LEU A 107 29.00 30.56 -14.12
N HIS A 108 29.76 30.31 -13.06
CA HIS A 108 29.77 31.12 -11.85
C HIS A 108 31.17 31.69 -11.64
N ILE A 109 31.29 33.02 -11.72
CA ILE A 109 32.53 33.76 -11.45
C ILE A 109 32.45 34.25 -10.00
N ASP A 110 33.40 33.85 -9.16
CA ASP A 110 33.45 34.24 -7.75
C ASP A 110 34.14 35.60 -7.52
N THR A 111 34.30 35.99 -6.25
CA THR A 111 34.91 37.27 -5.84
C THR A 111 36.38 37.39 -6.20
N ASP A 112 37.07 36.26 -6.41
CA ASP A 112 38.49 36.22 -6.77
C ASP A 112 38.66 36.17 -8.30
N GLY A 113 37.56 36.15 -9.05
CA GLY A 113 37.51 36.14 -10.51
C GLY A 113 37.63 34.74 -11.13
N LEU A 114 37.55 33.66 -10.32
CA LEU A 114 37.67 32.30 -10.83
C LEU A 114 36.34 31.85 -11.45
N CYS A 115 36.40 31.47 -12.73
CA CYS A 115 35.25 31.02 -13.50
C CYS A 115 35.03 29.52 -13.31
N ASN A 116 34.01 29.17 -12.52
CA ASN A 116 33.63 27.80 -12.20
C ASN A 116 32.45 27.36 -13.08
N ASN A 117 32.60 26.28 -13.83
CA ASN A 117 31.48 25.69 -14.58
C ASN A 117 30.57 24.90 -13.62
N ARG A 118 29.31 25.34 -13.45
CA ARG A 118 28.32 24.68 -12.59
C ARG A 118 27.55 23.57 -13.29
N LEU A 119 27.32 23.72 -14.59
CA LEU A 119 26.54 22.81 -15.43
C LEU A 119 26.89 23.06 -16.89
N LYS A 120 27.11 21.98 -17.64
CA LYS A 120 26.99 22.01 -19.11
C LYS A 120 26.09 20.88 -19.56
N VAL A 121 24.98 21.22 -20.21
CA VAL A 121 24.03 20.26 -20.77
C VAL A 121 23.92 20.46 -22.29
N SER A 122 23.91 19.37 -23.05
CA SER A 122 23.77 19.40 -24.50
C SER A 122 22.97 18.21 -25.01
N VAL A 123 22.23 18.40 -26.11
CA VAL A 123 21.39 17.37 -26.71
C VAL A 123 21.84 17.06 -28.15
N SER A 124 21.94 15.76 -28.45
CA SER A 124 22.15 15.26 -29.81
C SER A 124 20.88 14.52 -30.29
N ASN A 125 20.51 14.73 -31.56
CA ASN A 125 19.30 14.18 -32.16
C ASN A 125 19.68 13.14 -33.21
N ASN A 126 19.35 11.87 -32.96
CA ASN A 126 19.46 10.78 -33.91
C ASN A 126 18.08 10.54 -34.54
N PHE A 127 17.88 11.06 -35.75
CA PHE A 127 16.63 10.85 -36.49
C PHE A 127 16.55 9.41 -36.99
N ILE A 128 15.42 8.76 -36.73
CA ILE A 128 15.17 7.39 -37.18
C ILE A 128 14.70 7.47 -38.64
N THR A 129 15.46 6.89 -39.56
CA THR A 129 15.16 6.90 -41.01
C THR A 129 14.19 5.81 -41.42
N ASP A 130 14.09 4.75 -40.62
CA ASP A 130 13.54 3.45 -41.06
C ASP A 130 12.17 3.14 -40.43
N LEU A 131 11.65 4.04 -39.58
CA LEU A 131 10.23 4.02 -39.19
C LEU A 131 9.40 4.22 -40.45
N SER A 132 8.50 3.28 -40.72
CA SER A 132 7.57 3.39 -41.84
C SER A 132 6.73 4.65 -41.67
N HIS A 133 6.73 5.50 -42.69
CA HIS A 133 5.88 6.69 -42.71
C HIS A 133 4.41 6.29 -42.85
N THR A 134 3.80 5.86 -41.74
CA THR A 134 2.34 5.91 -41.54
C THR A 134 1.93 7.36 -41.65
N LYS A 135 1.66 7.80 -42.89
CA LYS A 135 1.15 9.13 -43.20
C LYS A 135 -0.28 9.21 -42.70
N GLN A 136 -0.43 9.52 -41.42
CA GLN A 136 -1.72 9.92 -40.89
C GLN A 136 -2.21 11.10 -41.73
N GLU A 137 -3.43 11.01 -42.24
CA GLU A 137 -3.98 12.08 -43.07
C GLU A 137 -4.15 13.37 -42.24
N SER A 138 -4.44 13.21 -40.94
CA SER A 138 -4.74 14.29 -39.98
C SER A 138 -3.56 15.00 -39.34
N PHE A 139 -2.35 14.44 -39.32
CA PHE A 139 -1.17 15.10 -38.74
C PHE A 139 0.15 14.67 -39.39
N ASP A 140 1.19 15.49 -39.27
CA ASP A 140 2.56 15.09 -39.60
C ASP A 140 3.29 14.65 -38.34
N LYS A 141 3.90 13.45 -38.38
CA LYS A 141 4.61 12.82 -37.27
C LYS A 141 6.12 12.79 -37.53
N LYS A 142 6.91 13.01 -36.48
CA LYS A 142 8.35 12.80 -36.47
C LYS A 142 8.82 12.23 -35.13
N THR A 143 9.36 11.02 -35.15
CA THR A 143 9.93 10.34 -33.98
C THR A 143 11.45 10.23 -34.10
N CYS A 144 12.17 10.41 -33.00
CA CYS A 144 13.64 10.36 -32.96
C CYS A 144 14.18 10.00 -31.58
N PHE A 145 15.42 9.52 -31.54
CA PHE A 145 16.14 9.40 -30.28
C PHE A 145 16.88 10.71 -29.98
N LYS A 146 16.71 11.24 -28.78
CA LYS A 146 17.54 12.30 -28.22
C LYS A 146 18.46 11.73 -27.15
N THR A 147 19.75 12.04 -27.20
CA THR A 147 20.67 11.79 -26.08
C THR A 147 20.99 13.13 -25.43
N VAL A 148 20.62 13.30 -24.17
CA VAL A 148 21.00 14.46 -23.37
C VAL A 148 22.25 14.09 -22.59
N SER A 149 23.27 14.94 -22.69
CA SER A 149 24.56 14.76 -22.01
C SER A 149 24.74 15.90 -21.00
N HIS A 150 24.85 15.54 -19.73
CA HIS A 150 24.94 16.43 -18.58
C HIS A 150 26.33 16.29 -17.94
N ILE A 151 27.10 17.38 -17.91
CA ILE A 151 28.42 17.45 -17.27
C ILE A 151 28.29 18.24 -15.97
N SER A 152 28.60 17.59 -14.85
CA SER A 152 28.52 18.15 -13.50
C SER A 152 29.75 18.98 -13.11
N GLN A 153 29.71 19.63 -11.94
CA GLN A 153 30.87 20.30 -11.33
C GLN A 153 32.08 19.37 -11.09
N GLN A 154 31.86 18.05 -11.03
CA GLN A 154 32.93 17.05 -10.83
C GLN A 154 33.52 16.55 -12.17
N MET A 155 33.08 17.13 -13.29
CA MET A 155 33.43 16.75 -14.67
C MET A 155 32.97 15.33 -15.09
N GLU A 156 32.13 14.69 -14.28
CA GLU A 156 31.44 13.46 -14.66
C GLU A 156 30.35 13.76 -15.70
N GLU A 157 30.32 12.99 -16.79
CA GLU A 157 29.34 13.08 -17.86
C GLU A 157 28.27 11.99 -17.69
N ALA A 158 27.08 12.40 -17.24
CA ALA A 158 25.88 11.57 -17.30
C ALA A 158 25.27 11.68 -18.70
N ARG A 159 24.68 10.60 -19.21
CA ARG A 159 23.91 10.60 -20.47
C ARG A 159 22.58 9.89 -20.27
N THR A 160 21.48 10.56 -20.56
CA THR A 160 20.12 9.99 -20.59
C THR A 160 19.65 9.89 -22.04
N GLN A 161 18.99 8.79 -22.38
CA GLN A 161 18.43 8.56 -23.71
C GLN A 161 16.91 8.66 -23.69
N TRP A 162 16.37 9.31 -24.71
CA TRP A 162 14.95 9.67 -24.78
C TRP A 162 14.39 9.31 -26.16
N LEU A 163 13.25 8.62 -26.18
CA LEU A 163 12.41 8.55 -27.37
C LEU A 163 11.52 9.80 -27.38
N VAL A 164 11.56 10.58 -28.46
CA VAL A 164 10.79 11.83 -28.60
C VAL A 164 9.97 11.79 -29.88
N THR A 165 8.65 11.89 -29.74
CA THR A 165 7.67 11.92 -30.83
C THR A 165 6.99 13.29 -30.89
N THR A 166 7.19 13.98 -32.00
CA THR A 166 6.53 15.24 -32.37
C THR A 166 5.37 14.96 -33.32
N CYS A 167 4.18 15.46 -33.03
CA CYS A 167 3.03 15.45 -33.95
C CYS A 167 2.47 16.86 -34.15
N LEU A 168 2.27 17.23 -35.41
CA LEU A 168 1.68 18.50 -35.84
C LEU A 168 0.33 18.25 -36.53
N LEU A 169 -0.76 18.76 -35.95
CA LEU A 169 -2.09 18.66 -36.57
C LEU A 169 -2.12 19.42 -37.90
N LYS A 170 -2.73 18.82 -38.92
CA LYS A 170 -2.97 19.45 -40.22
C LYS A 170 -4.26 20.26 -40.19
N GLN A 171 -4.27 21.35 -40.95
CA GLN A 171 -5.44 22.20 -41.07
C GLN A 171 -6.60 21.46 -41.73
N GLY A 172 -7.81 21.63 -41.19
CA GLY A 172 -9.07 21.07 -41.68
C GLY A 172 -9.59 19.86 -40.92
N TYR A 173 -8.84 19.31 -39.96
CA TYR A 173 -9.22 18.09 -39.23
C TYR A 173 -9.97 18.34 -37.92
N ILE A 174 -9.62 19.42 -37.20
CA ILE A 174 -10.34 19.86 -35.99
C ILE A 174 -10.55 21.38 -36.13
N PRO A 175 -11.65 21.83 -36.79
CA PRO A 175 -11.87 23.23 -37.15
C PRO A 175 -11.82 24.22 -35.98
N GLU A 176 -12.19 23.76 -34.78
CA GLU A 176 -12.13 24.51 -33.54
C GLU A 176 -10.67 24.81 -33.13
N ILE A 177 -9.78 23.82 -33.27
CA ILE A 177 -8.33 23.99 -33.03
C ILE A 177 -7.73 24.88 -34.12
N ASP A 178 -8.13 24.74 -35.38
CA ASP A 178 -7.68 25.65 -36.45
C ASP A 178 -8.08 27.11 -36.19
N SER A 179 -9.31 27.34 -35.73
CA SER A 179 -9.82 28.66 -35.36
C SER A 179 -9.03 29.27 -34.20
N LEU A 180 -8.80 28.50 -33.14
CA LEU A 180 -8.03 28.92 -31.96
C LEU A 180 -6.54 29.12 -32.26
N ALA A 181 -5.92 28.27 -33.08
CA ALA A 181 -4.53 28.42 -33.52
C ALA A 181 -4.30 29.77 -34.20
N ASN A 182 -5.16 30.11 -35.17
CA ASN A 182 -5.10 31.39 -35.87
C ASN A 182 -5.37 32.58 -34.95
N LYS A 183 -6.33 32.45 -34.02
CA LYS A 183 -6.73 33.55 -33.13
C LYS A 183 -5.72 33.85 -32.02
N LEU A 184 -5.13 32.81 -31.44
CA LEU A 184 -4.14 32.91 -30.36
C LEU A 184 -2.69 33.02 -30.89
N SER A 185 -2.50 32.90 -32.22
CA SER A 185 -1.18 32.69 -32.85
C SER A 185 -0.42 31.47 -32.28
N PHE A 186 -1.17 30.45 -31.88
CA PHE A 186 -0.63 29.20 -31.33
C PHE A 186 -0.38 28.17 -32.42
N TYR A 187 0.49 27.20 -32.12
CA TYR A 187 0.91 26.17 -33.06
C TYR A 187 0.38 24.81 -32.58
N PRO A 188 -0.43 24.08 -33.38
CA PRO A 188 -1.09 22.84 -32.95
C PRO A 188 -0.12 21.64 -33.05
N GLN A 189 1.01 21.75 -32.34
CA GLN A 189 1.97 20.69 -32.13
C GLN A 189 1.86 20.19 -30.68
N VAL A 190 1.88 18.87 -30.54
CA VAL A 190 2.03 18.17 -29.27
C VAL A 190 3.21 17.21 -29.41
N ASP A 191 4.07 17.17 -28.39
CA ASP A 191 5.23 16.29 -28.32
C ASP A 191 5.19 15.42 -27.06
N GLY A 192 5.53 14.15 -27.20
CA GLY A 192 5.81 13.24 -26.08
C GLY A 192 7.30 12.92 -25.99
N ALA A 193 7.85 12.84 -24.77
CA ALA A 193 9.20 12.36 -24.52
C ALA A 193 9.22 11.29 -23.40
N PHE A 194 9.92 10.19 -23.65
CA PHE A 194 10.00 9.01 -22.78
C PHE A 194 11.47 8.65 -22.53
N GLN A 195 11.84 8.41 -21.28
CA GLN A 195 13.20 8.04 -20.89
C GLN A 195 13.43 6.53 -21.08
N LEU A 196 14.58 6.14 -21.61
CA LEU A 196 14.87 4.76 -22.04
C LEU A 196 15.68 3.93 -21.03
N ASP A 197 15.68 4.37 -19.77
CA ASP A 197 16.44 3.74 -18.67
C ASP A 197 15.64 2.58 -18.02
N GLU A 198 16.32 1.67 -17.33
CA GLU A 198 15.75 0.38 -16.92
C GLU A 198 14.74 0.43 -15.76
N ASP A 199 14.70 1.53 -15.01
CA ASP A 199 14.02 1.60 -13.71
C ASP A 199 12.57 2.12 -13.84
N ARG A 200 11.58 1.21 -13.78
CA ARG A 200 10.13 1.52 -13.95
C ARG A 200 9.54 2.38 -12.82
N SER A 201 10.34 2.84 -11.86
CA SER A 201 9.88 3.51 -10.63
C SER A 201 9.37 4.95 -10.79
N LEU A 202 9.39 5.53 -12.01
CA LEU A 202 9.14 6.96 -12.24
C LEU A 202 8.00 7.26 -13.24
N CYS A 203 6.76 6.92 -12.88
CA CYS A 203 5.54 7.48 -13.51
C CYS A 203 5.33 8.97 -13.16
N ASN A 204 6.36 9.81 -13.41
CA ASN A 204 6.45 11.23 -13.08
C ASN A 204 6.46 12.11 -14.34
N GLY A 205 5.65 11.73 -15.35
CA GLY A 205 5.38 12.54 -16.54
C GLY A 205 5.02 13.97 -16.15
N ARG A 206 5.57 14.94 -16.91
CA ARG A 206 5.62 16.36 -16.51
C ARG A 206 5.34 17.25 -17.72
N LEU A 207 4.60 18.33 -17.46
CA LEU A 207 4.13 19.26 -18.47
C LEU A 207 5.20 20.30 -18.81
N SER A 208 5.30 20.61 -20.10
CA SER A 208 6.22 21.60 -20.66
C SER A 208 5.49 22.53 -21.61
N CYS A 209 5.91 23.79 -21.65
CA CYS A 209 5.54 24.75 -22.69
C CYS A 209 6.83 25.32 -23.27
N PHE A 210 7.42 24.57 -24.20
CA PHE A 210 8.79 24.63 -24.72
C PHE A 210 9.89 24.32 -23.68
N LEU A 211 9.73 24.82 -22.46
CA LEU A 211 10.52 24.50 -21.27
C LEU A 211 9.63 23.79 -20.23
N PRO A 212 10.20 22.99 -19.31
CA PRO A 212 9.43 22.32 -18.26
C PRO A 212 8.72 23.33 -17.34
N LEU A 213 7.42 23.13 -17.11
CA LEU A 213 6.68 23.87 -16.08
C LEU A 213 7.16 23.43 -14.68
N PRO A 214 7.07 24.28 -13.64
CA PRO A 214 7.64 24.00 -12.31
C PRO A 214 7.24 22.63 -11.74
N ASN A 215 8.21 21.91 -11.15
CA ASN A 215 8.01 20.56 -10.62
C ASN A 215 7.08 20.55 -9.39
N ASN A 216 5.78 20.37 -9.63
CA ASN A 216 4.73 20.33 -8.62
C ASN A 216 3.59 19.42 -9.10
N GLU A 217 2.71 18.99 -8.18
CA GLU A 217 1.67 18.00 -8.51
C GLU A 217 0.67 18.42 -9.60
N PRO A 218 0.24 19.69 -9.72
CA PRO A 218 -0.56 20.16 -10.86
C PRO A 218 0.12 19.97 -12.22
N ASN A 219 1.45 20.08 -12.28
CA ASN A 219 2.23 19.92 -13.50
C ASN A 219 2.71 18.48 -13.76
N LYS A 220 2.37 17.52 -12.89
CA LYS A 220 2.62 16.08 -13.09
C LYS A 220 1.38 15.36 -13.61
N THR A 221 1.54 14.57 -14.67
CA THR A 221 0.45 13.86 -15.35
C THR A 221 0.15 12.48 -14.77
N GLY A 222 1.15 11.82 -14.16
CA GLY A 222 1.06 10.41 -13.75
C GLY A 222 1.34 9.42 -14.89
N LEU A 223 1.55 9.92 -16.12
CA LEU A 223 1.97 9.11 -17.27
C LEU A 223 3.50 8.87 -17.22
N PRO A 224 4.03 7.86 -17.93
CA PRO A 224 5.48 7.68 -18.09
C PRO A 224 6.13 8.71 -19.04
N ILE A 225 5.36 9.58 -19.70
CA ILE A 225 5.87 10.56 -20.67
C ILE A 225 5.84 12.01 -20.16
N HIS A 226 6.88 12.78 -20.47
CA HIS A 226 6.80 14.24 -20.46
C HIS A 226 6.04 14.71 -21.69
N ILE A 227 5.16 15.71 -21.51
CA ILE A 227 4.28 16.22 -22.56
C ILE A 227 4.54 17.69 -22.78
N ASN A 228 4.72 18.08 -24.03
CA ASN A 228 4.89 19.45 -24.46
C ASN A 228 3.84 19.87 -25.48
N ALA A 229 3.34 21.09 -25.36
CA ALA A 229 2.55 21.74 -26.39
C ALA A 229 2.71 23.27 -26.29
N CYS A 230 2.14 24.01 -27.24
CA CYS A 230 1.97 25.46 -27.11
C CYS A 230 0.82 25.77 -26.15
N PHE A 231 0.97 25.42 -24.86
CA PHE A 231 -0.10 25.56 -23.87
C PHE A 231 -0.35 27.01 -23.46
N GLY A 232 -1.63 27.38 -23.34
CA GLY A 232 -2.04 28.62 -22.70
C GLY A 232 -1.77 28.56 -21.19
N LEU A 233 -0.96 29.47 -20.68
CA LEU A 233 -0.55 29.49 -19.27
C LEU A 233 -1.32 30.55 -18.46
N THR A 234 -1.34 30.35 -17.15
CA THR A 234 -1.70 31.36 -16.14
C THR A 234 -0.75 32.57 -16.20
N ASP A 235 -1.17 33.72 -15.68
CA ASP A 235 -0.41 34.99 -15.82
C ASP A 235 0.98 34.94 -15.16
N ASN A 236 1.12 34.16 -14.08
CA ASN A 236 2.40 33.86 -13.42
C ASN A 236 3.27 32.83 -14.16
N ARG A 237 2.75 32.25 -15.25
CA ARG A 237 3.35 31.24 -16.15
C ARG A 237 3.80 29.96 -15.46
N ARG A 238 3.21 29.60 -14.31
CA ARG A 238 3.58 28.40 -13.53
C ARG A 238 2.65 27.20 -13.75
N PHE A 239 1.47 27.41 -14.34
CA PHE A 239 0.43 26.39 -14.55
C PHE A 239 -0.27 26.60 -15.90
N ILE A 240 -0.80 25.50 -16.45
CA ILE A 240 -1.70 25.52 -17.62
C ILE A 240 -3.08 26.07 -17.21
N LYS A 241 -3.71 26.88 -18.07
CA LYS A 241 -5.12 27.29 -17.91
C LYS A 241 -6.07 26.15 -18.29
N TRP A 242 -7.07 25.88 -17.46
CA TRP A 242 -8.11 24.89 -17.72
C TRP A 242 -9.49 25.54 -17.73
N GLN A 243 -10.48 24.87 -18.32
CA GLN A 243 -11.85 25.38 -18.28
C GLN A 243 -12.44 25.15 -16.88
N GLU A 244 -12.93 26.23 -16.27
CA GLU A 244 -13.67 26.26 -15.00
C GLU A 244 -15.08 26.82 -15.23
N GLU A 245 -15.98 26.74 -14.23
CA GLU A 245 -17.41 26.98 -14.45
C GLU A 245 -17.74 28.41 -14.93
N ASP A 246 -16.97 29.40 -14.48
CA ASP A 246 -17.07 30.82 -14.83
C ASP A 246 -16.24 31.19 -16.08
N GLN A 247 -15.24 30.38 -16.43
CA GLN A 247 -14.22 30.67 -17.45
C GLN A 247 -14.38 29.86 -18.76
N LYS A 248 -15.57 29.31 -19.03
CA LYS A 248 -15.90 28.52 -20.24
C LYS A 248 -15.68 29.22 -21.59
N ASN A 249 -15.37 30.52 -21.58
CA ASN A 249 -15.07 31.33 -22.77
C ASN A 249 -13.59 31.78 -22.84
N ASP A 250 -12.69 31.35 -21.93
CA ASP A 250 -11.25 31.62 -22.07
C ASP A 250 -10.69 30.74 -23.21
N GLU A 251 -10.35 31.39 -24.32
CA GLU A 251 -9.89 30.73 -25.55
C GLU A 251 -8.60 29.94 -25.36
N SER A 252 -7.73 30.34 -24.43
CA SER A 252 -6.51 29.61 -24.08
C SER A 252 -6.83 28.35 -23.26
N ALA A 253 -7.81 28.42 -22.36
CA ALA A 253 -8.33 27.26 -21.65
C ALA A 253 -9.05 26.28 -22.60
N MET A 254 -9.86 26.79 -23.54
CA MET A 254 -10.51 25.97 -24.58
C MET A 254 -9.48 25.25 -25.46
N TRP A 255 -8.43 25.95 -25.89
CA TRP A 255 -7.32 25.39 -26.65
C TRP A 255 -6.62 24.24 -25.91
N ASN A 256 -6.29 24.42 -24.63
CA ASN A 256 -5.63 23.40 -23.82
C ASN A 256 -6.51 22.16 -23.64
N GLU A 257 -7.81 22.35 -23.37
CA GLU A 257 -8.78 21.27 -23.20
C GLU A 257 -8.94 20.46 -24.51
N LEU A 258 -9.07 21.14 -25.66
CA LEU A 258 -9.18 20.50 -26.98
C LEU A 258 -7.90 19.77 -27.41
N LEU A 259 -6.71 20.36 -27.22
CA LEU A 259 -5.44 19.66 -27.48
C LEU A 259 -5.30 18.40 -26.62
N THR A 260 -5.71 18.48 -25.35
CA THR A 260 -5.58 17.38 -24.39
C THR A 260 -6.55 16.24 -24.70
N LYS A 261 -7.79 16.54 -25.11
CA LYS A 261 -8.81 15.53 -25.41
C LYS A 261 -8.73 14.98 -26.84
N GLU A 262 -8.77 15.86 -27.84
CA GLU A 262 -8.93 15.43 -29.24
C GLU A 262 -7.61 14.99 -29.88
N PHE A 263 -6.47 15.58 -29.49
CA PHE A 263 -5.20 15.37 -30.21
C PHE A 263 -4.17 14.54 -29.43
N LEU A 264 -3.90 14.84 -28.16
CA LEU A 264 -2.86 14.16 -27.37
C LEU A 264 -3.02 12.62 -27.31
N PRO A 265 -4.22 12.01 -27.20
CA PRO A 265 -4.32 10.54 -27.17
C PRO A 265 -3.84 9.89 -28.46
N HIS A 266 -4.06 10.54 -29.61
CA HIS A 266 -3.56 10.13 -30.92
C HIS A 266 -2.03 10.25 -31.02
N VAL A 267 -1.43 11.29 -30.41
CA VAL A 267 0.03 11.46 -30.38
C VAL A 267 0.70 10.38 -29.53
N TYR A 268 0.13 10.07 -28.37
CA TYR A 268 0.67 9.05 -27.47
C TYR A 268 0.48 7.63 -28.04
N LEU A 269 -0.67 7.33 -28.64
CA LEU A 269 -0.91 6.12 -29.44
C LEU A 269 0.20 5.93 -30.50
N MET A 270 0.50 6.99 -31.26
CA MET A 270 1.54 6.94 -32.30
C MET A 270 2.96 6.75 -31.77
N MET A 271 3.25 7.29 -30.59
CA MET A 271 4.54 7.11 -29.91
C MET A 271 4.75 5.65 -29.48
N ILE A 272 3.69 4.99 -29.00
CA ILE A 272 3.72 3.56 -28.64
C ILE A 272 3.80 2.68 -29.89
N LEU A 273 3.09 3.01 -30.98
CA LEU A 273 3.20 2.28 -32.24
C LEU A 273 4.59 2.42 -32.89
N ASP A 274 5.26 3.57 -32.76
CA ASP A 274 6.67 3.70 -33.17
C ASP A 274 7.62 2.89 -32.27
N ALA A 275 7.36 2.82 -30.96
CA ALA A 275 8.11 1.98 -30.05
C ALA A 275 7.96 0.48 -30.38
N ILE A 276 6.75 0.04 -30.78
CA ILE A 276 6.48 -1.31 -31.28
C ILE A 276 7.27 -1.57 -32.56
N GLN A 277 7.23 -0.67 -33.55
CA GLN A 277 8.01 -0.85 -34.78
C GLN A 277 9.53 -0.83 -34.54
N LEU A 278 10.02 -0.06 -33.56
CA LEU A 278 11.42 -0.14 -33.11
C LEU A 278 11.73 -1.49 -32.43
N SER A 279 10.76 -2.08 -31.73
CA SER A 279 10.87 -3.41 -31.13
C SER A 279 10.83 -4.54 -32.17
N GLU A 280 10.01 -4.44 -33.22
CA GLU A 280 9.96 -5.39 -34.36
C GLU A 280 11.29 -5.43 -35.15
N ASN A 281 12.07 -4.34 -35.10
CA ASN A 281 13.36 -4.21 -35.79
C ASN A 281 14.59 -4.40 -34.85
N SER A 282 14.39 -4.96 -33.65
CA SER A 282 15.43 -5.13 -32.62
C SER A 282 16.17 -3.85 -32.18
N VAL A 283 15.64 -2.65 -32.47
CA VAL A 283 16.24 -1.35 -32.09
C VAL A 283 15.88 -0.96 -30.66
N LEU A 284 14.71 -1.38 -30.20
CA LEU A 284 14.21 -1.19 -28.83
C LEU A 284 13.86 -2.55 -28.22
N ALA A 285 13.98 -2.69 -26.90
CA ALA A 285 13.55 -3.91 -26.20
C ALA A 285 12.03 -3.89 -25.95
N SER A 286 11.38 -5.04 -26.12
CA SER A 286 9.97 -5.32 -25.81
C SER A 286 9.47 -4.65 -24.51
N ARG A 287 10.19 -4.88 -23.41
CA ARG A 287 9.94 -4.31 -22.07
C ARG A 287 9.80 -2.78 -22.06
N MET A 288 10.48 -2.06 -22.96
CA MET A 288 10.42 -0.59 -23.01
C MET A 288 9.11 -0.09 -23.64
N VAL A 289 8.49 -0.88 -24.52
CA VAL A 289 7.13 -0.60 -25.02
C VAL A 289 6.13 -0.65 -23.85
N TYR A 290 6.26 -1.65 -22.95
CA TYR A 290 5.43 -1.77 -21.75
C TYR A 290 5.84 -0.87 -20.59
N ASN A 291 6.99 -0.19 -20.65
CA ASN A 291 7.31 0.92 -19.74
C ASN A 291 6.77 2.27 -20.25
N LEU A 292 6.60 2.41 -21.56
CA LEU A 292 5.95 3.56 -22.21
C LEU A 292 4.40 3.51 -22.11
N TRP A 293 3.84 2.33 -21.87
CA TRP A 293 2.40 2.07 -21.75
C TRP A 293 1.72 2.90 -20.64
N PRO A 294 0.50 3.45 -20.85
CA PRO A 294 -0.19 4.25 -19.84
C PRO A 294 -0.76 3.36 -18.72
N ASP A 295 -0.25 3.50 -17.50
CA ASP A 295 -0.71 2.77 -16.32
C ASP A 295 -1.91 3.49 -15.67
N LEU A 296 -3.10 2.88 -15.68
CA LEU A 296 -4.32 3.54 -15.19
C LEU A 296 -4.31 3.76 -13.67
N SER A 297 -3.55 2.94 -12.92
CA SER A 297 -3.46 3.06 -11.45
C SER A 297 -2.76 4.35 -11.01
N HIS A 298 -1.82 4.85 -11.82
CA HIS A 298 -1.10 6.11 -11.56
C HIS A 298 -1.86 7.36 -12.00
N THR A 299 -2.90 7.22 -12.85
CA THR A 299 -3.67 8.35 -13.39
C THR A 299 -5.05 8.54 -12.74
N VAL A 300 -5.60 7.55 -12.04
CA VAL A 300 -6.98 7.55 -11.49
C VAL A 300 -7.35 8.78 -10.62
N HIS A 301 -6.36 9.47 -10.02
CA HIS A 301 -6.57 10.69 -9.23
C HIS A 301 -6.38 12.00 -10.02
N LYS A 302 -6.23 11.93 -11.35
CA LYS A 302 -5.89 13.05 -12.25
C LYS A 302 -6.75 12.98 -13.52
N GLU A 303 -8.07 13.14 -13.37
CA GLU A 303 -9.15 13.05 -14.38
C GLU A 303 -8.72 13.26 -15.85
N ARG A 304 -8.26 14.46 -16.23
CA ARG A 304 -7.84 14.77 -17.63
C ARG A 304 -6.75 13.84 -18.17
N TRP A 305 -5.79 13.42 -17.33
CA TRP A 305 -4.71 12.52 -17.74
C TRP A 305 -5.13 11.04 -17.70
N HIS A 306 -6.13 10.71 -16.89
CA HIS A 306 -6.80 9.41 -16.88
C HIS A 306 -7.65 9.19 -18.14
N GLU A 307 -8.35 10.23 -18.59
CA GLU A 307 -9.10 10.27 -19.85
C GLU A 307 -8.16 10.08 -21.05
N VAL A 308 -7.04 10.82 -21.10
CA VAL A 308 -5.97 10.63 -22.09
C VAL A 308 -5.41 9.21 -22.11
N ALA A 309 -5.08 8.65 -20.95
CA ALA A 309 -4.60 7.27 -20.85
C ALA A 309 -5.65 6.28 -21.38
N THR A 310 -6.89 6.42 -20.91
CA THR A 310 -8.04 5.58 -21.29
C THR A 310 -8.29 5.57 -22.80
N ASP A 311 -8.24 6.73 -23.46
CA ASP A 311 -8.50 6.83 -24.89
C ASP A 311 -7.30 6.40 -25.76
N THR A 312 -6.06 6.62 -25.29
CA THR A 312 -4.88 5.98 -25.89
C THR A 312 -4.96 4.44 -25.82
N LEU A 313 -5.39 3.88 -24.68
CA LEU A 313 -5.54 2.42 -24.50
C LEU A 313 -6.63 1.83 -25.42
N LYS A 314 -7.80 2.47 -25.52
CA LYS A 314 -8.85 2.09 -26.49
C LYS A 314 -8.31 2.06 -27.93
N GLY A 315 -7.51 3.05 -28.32
CA GLY A 315 -6.88 3.12 -29.65
C GLY A 315 -5.82 2.04 -29.87
N LEU A 316 -5.03 1.70 -28.84
CA LEU A 316 -4.01 0.65 -28.88
C LEU A 316 -4.62 -0.74 -29.09
N LEU A 317 -5.74 -1.03 -28.43
CA LEU A 317 -6.36 -2.36 -28.44
C LEU A 317 -6.99 -2.76 -29.79
N ALA A 318 -7.15 -1.80 -30.71
CA ALA A 318 -7.49 -2.04 -32.12
C ALA A 318 -6.27 -2.37 -33.01
N CYS A 319 -5.05 -2.25 -32.48
CA CYS A 319 -3.80 -2.45 -33.20
C CYS A 319 -3.10 -3.78 -32.82
N LYS A 320 -1.93 -4.05 -33.42
CA LYS A 320 -1.01 -5.09 -32.95
C LYS A 320 -0.16 -4.51 -31.81
N ILE A 321 -0.31 -5.04 -30.59
CA ILE A 321 0.23 -4.43 -29.36
C ILE A 321 0.70 -5.45 -28.31
N PHE A 322 0.59 -6.75 -28.58
CA PHE A 322 1.08 -7.80 -27.69
C PHE A 322 2.14 -8.64 -28.39
N HIS A 323 3.33 -8.79 -27.82
CA HIS A 323 4.33 -9.69 -28.38
C HIS A 323 4.07 -11.14 -27.97
N LEU A 324 4.46 -12.08 -28.84
CA LEU A 324 4.36 -13.50 -28.52
C LEU A 324 5.36 -13.90 -27.43
N ALA A 325 5.04 -14.97 -26.72
CA ALA A 325 5.90 -15.59 -25.72
C ALA A 325 7.04 -16.44 -26.31
N ASP A 326 6.93 -16.80 -27.60
CA ASP A 326 7.95 -17.54 -28.37
C ASP A 326 8.94 -16.61 -29.10
N ASP A 327 8.45 -15.45 -29.58
CA ASP A 327 9.25 -14.44 -30.27
C ASP A 327 8.76 -13.02 -29.93
N GLU A 328 9.59 -12.26 -29.19
CA GLU A 328 9.31 -10.88 -28.79
C GLU A 328 9.35 -9.87 -29.96
N GLN A 329 9.79 -10.30 -31.15
CA GLN A 329 9.73 -9.50 -32.38
C GLN A 329 8.37 -9.60 -33.09
N ILE A 330 7.52 -10.57 -32.74
CA ILE A 330 6.24 -10.80 -33.42
C ILE A 330 5.08 -10.24 -32.58
N TRP A 331 4.45 -9.17 -33.09
CA TRP A 331 3.35 -8.48 -32.41
C TRP A 331 1.98 -8.84 -33.02
N VAL A 332 1.02 -9.15 -32.15
CA VAL A 332 -0.36 -9.55 -32.47
C VAL A 332 -1.40 -8.61 -31.86
N SER A 333 -2.62 -8.63 -32.40
CA SER A 333 -3.77 -7.87 -31.92
C SER A 333 -4.51 -8.61 -30.80
N ALA A 334 -5.32 -7.88 -30.02
CA ALA A 334 -6.11 -8.46 -28.92
C ALA A 334 -7.07 -9.58 -29.37
N SER A 335 -7.56 -9.52 -30.61
CA SER A 335 -8.37 -10.57 -31.27
C SER A 335 -7.65 -11.90 -31.47
N ASP A 336 -6.33 -11.82 -31.59
CA ASP A 336 -5.45 -12.91 -32.02
C ASP A 336 -4.62 -13.46 -30.85
N ALA A 337 -4.55 -12.71 -29.75
CA ALA A 337 -3.76 -13.03 -28.57
C ALA A 337 -4.45 -14.06 -27.66
N VAL A 338 -3.64 -14.93 -27.07
CA VAL A 338 -4.03 -15.86 -26.00
C VAL A 338 -3.43 -15.33 -24.70
N PHE A 339 -4.28 -14.83 -23.81
CA PHE A 339 -3.89 -14.10 -22.60
C PHE A 339 -3.59 -15.04 -21.43
N PRO A 340 -2.43 -14.92 -20.75
CA PRO A 340 -2.10 -15.70 -19.55
C PRO A 340 -3.02 -15.31 -18.37
N VAL A 341 -3.22 -16.24 -17.42
CA VAL A 341 -4.08 -16.02 -16.25
C VAL A 341 -3.25 -15.83 -14.99
N ASN A 342 -3.41 -14.68 -14.34
CA ASN A 342 -2.61 -14.21 -13.19
C ASN A 342 -2.67 -15.08 -11.92
N ASN A 343 -3.63 -16.00 -11.81
CA ASN A 343 -3.95 -16.75 -10.58
C ASN A 343 -3.37 -18.19 -10.54
N ILE A 344 -2.29 -18.47 -11.28
CA ILE A 344 -1.74 -19.82 -11.48
C ILE A 344 -0.27 -19.86 -11.00
N HIS A 345 0.14 -20.96 -10.36
CA HIS A 345 1.53 -21.16 -9.89
C HIS A 345 2.54 -21.09 -11.05
N SER A 346 3.73 -20.52 -10.79
CA SER A 346 4.77 -20.27 -11.81
C SER A 346 5.17 -21.53 -12.59
N ASP A 347 5.35 -22.67 -11.91
CA ASP A 347 5.68 -23.95 -12.57
C ASP A 347 4.54 -24.45 -13.47
N THR A 348 3.29 -24.24 -13.04
CA THR A 348 2.09 -24.59 -13.80
C THR A 348 1.92 -23.72 -15.03
N MET A 349 2.10 -22.39 -14.90
CA MET A 349 2.14 -21.50 -16.07
C MET A 349 3.30 -21.85 -17.00
N SER A 350 4.45 -22.26 -16.48
CA SER A 350 5.59 -22.67 -17.30
C SER A 350 5.30 -23.93 -18.12
N ALA A 351 4.63 -24.93 -17.53
CA ALA A 351 4.20 -26.14 -18.25
C ALA A 351 3.11 -25.84 -19.29
N VAL A 352 2.13 -25.00 -18.95
CA VAL A 352 1.09 -24.56 -19.90
C VAL A 352 1.69 -23.74 -21.04
N SER A 353 2.61 -22.83 -20.76
CA SER A 353 3.25 -22.00 -21.79
C SER A 353 4.06 -22.84 -22.78
N ARG A 354 4.84 -23.83 -22.29
CA ARG A 354 5.54 -24.79 -23.15
C ARG A 354 4.60 -25.54 -24.09
N LEU A 355 3.45 -26.00 -23.60
CA LEU A 355 2.43 -26.65 -24.42
C LEU A 355 1.86 -25.71 -25.48
N LEU A 356 1.43 -24.51 -25.10
CA LEU A 356 0.77 -23.57 -26.01
C LEU A 356 1.71 -23.12 -27.14
N ILE A 357 2.97 -22.84 -26.81
CA ILE A 357 4.02 -22.51 -27.78
C ILE A 357 4.29 -23.68 -28.72
N ALA A 358 4.47 -24.90 -28.19
CA ALA A 358 4.76 -26.08 -29.01
C ALA A 358 3.64 -26.45 -30.00
N GLU A 359 2.39 -26.14 -29.67
CA GLU A 359 1.20 -26.35 -30.52
C GLU A 359 0.88 -25.14 -31.42
N GLY A 360 1.70 -24.08 -31.37
CA GLY A 360 1.56 -22.89 -32.24
C GLY A 360 0.41 -21.94 -31.86
N GLU A 361 -0.10 -22.02 -30.63
CA GLU A 361 -1.09 -21.08 -30.11
C GLU A 361 -0.42 -19.72 -29.79
N LYS A 362 -1.12 -18.61 -30.07
CA LYS A 362 -0.59 -17.24 -29.96
C LYS A 362 -0.54 -16.70 -28.52
N LEU A 363 0.12 -17.45 -27.63
CA LEU A 363 0.37 -17.02 -26.26
C LEU A 363 1.22 -15.74 -26.24
N ILE A 364 0.74 -14.73 -25.51
CA ILE A 364 1.45 -13.45 -25.33
C ILE A 364 2.17 -13.40 -23.98
N THR A 365 3.20 -12.56 -23.89
CA THR A 365 3.83 -12.18 -22.62
C THR A 365 3.61 -10.69 -22.36
N VAL A 366 3.07 -10.35 -21.19
CA VAL A 366 2.71 -8.98 -20.80
C VAL A 366 2.91 -8.78 -19.30
N PRO A 367 3.39 -7.60 -18.84
CA PRO A 367 3.45 -7.27 -17.42
C PRO A 367 2.06 -7.14 -16.76
N GLU A 368 2.02 -7.32 -15.44
CA GLU A 368 0.78 -7.34 -14.64
C GLU A 368 -0.08 -6.07 -14.79
N HIS A 369 0.53 -4.89 -14.95
CA HIS A 369 -0.22 -3.64 -15.15
C HIS A 369 -0.97 -3.62 -16.49
N VAL A 370 -0.33 -4.07 -17.58
CA VAL A 370 -0.96 -4.17 -18.92
C VAL A 370 -2.20 -5.05 -18.86
N LEU A 371 -2.13 -6.19 -18.15
CA LEU A 371 -3.29 -7.07 -17.95
C LEU A 371 -4.42 -6.36 -17.18
N LYS A 372 -4.10 -5.64 -16.09
CA LYS A 372 -5.09 -4.85 -15.34
C LYS A 372 -5.71 -3.74 -16.17
N ASP A 373 -4.90 -3.02 -16.96
CA ASP A 373 -5.41 -1.96 -17.85
C ASP A 373 -6.36 -2.54 -18.91
N VAL A 374 -6.04 -3.71 -19.48
CA VAL A 374 -6.90 -4.43 -20.42
C VAL A 374 -8.21 -4.89 -19.76
N GLU A 375 -8.14 -5.48 -18.56
CA GLU A 375 -9.32 -5.89 -17.77
C GLU A 375 -10.22 -4.69 -17.39
N VAL A 376 -9.64 -3.50 -17.14
CA VAL A 376 -10.38 -2.27 -16.81
C VAL A 376 -11.03 -1.64 -18.04
N ILE A 377 -10.36 -1.62 -19.20
CA ILE A 377 -10.92 -1.03 -20.43
C ILE A 377 -11.97 -1.95 -21.08
N PHE A 378 -11.80 -3.28 -20.98
CA PHE A 378 -12.71 -4.28 -21.53
C PHE A 378 -13.10 -5.36 -20.47
N PRO A 379 -14.04 -5.04 -19.55
CA PRO A 379 -14.45 -5.96 -18.49
C PRO A 379 -15.31 -7.15 -18.96
N GLU A 380 -15.72 -7.19 -20.23
CA GLU A 380 -16.44 -8.33 -20.82
C GLU A 380 -15.45 -9.45 -21.17
N ILE A 381 -15.29 -10.41 -20.25
CA ILE A 381 -14.31 -11.52 -20.32
C ILE A 381 -14.35 -12.27 -21.66
N ASP A 382 -15.54 -12.44 -22.25
CA ASP A 382 -15.76 -13.14 -23.53
C ASP A 382 -15.16 -12.41 -24.76
N THR A 383 -14.62 -11.20 -24.60
CA THR A 383 -13.98 -10.41 -25.68
C THR A 383 -12.63 -10.98 -26.11
N PHE A 384 -11.92 -11.69 -25.22
CA PHE A 384 -10.54 -12.16 -25.45
C PHE A 384 -10.36 -13.65 -25.16
N THR A 385 -9.35 -14.26 -25.77
CA THR A 385 -9.04 -15.68 -25.53
C THR A 385 -8.12 -15.83 -24.31
N TRP A 386 -8.65 -16.35 -23.20
CA TRP A 386 -7.89 -16.55 -21.96
C TRP A 386 -7.44 -18.00 -21.76
N VAL A 387 -6.27 -18.19 -21.14
CA VAL A 387 -5.72 -19.51 -20.77
C VAL A 387 -6.55 -20.14 -19.63
N THR A 388 -7.59 -20.90 -20.01
CA THR A 388 -8.46 -21.64 -19.09
C THR A 388 -8.17 -23.14 -19.12
N PRO A 389 -8.56 -23.92 -18.07
CA PRO A 389 -8.48 -25.39 -18.09
C PRO A 389 -9.19 -26.01 -19.31
N SER A 390 -10.34 -25.48 -19.71
CA SER A 390 -11.07 -25.94 -20.91
C SER A 390 -10.31 -25.64 -22.20
N TYR A 391 -9.73 -24.44 -22.34
CA TYR A 391 -8.88 -24.10 -23.48
C TYR A 391 -7.64 -25.01 -23.56
N VAL A 392 -6.95 -25.25 -22.43
CA VAL A 392 -5.81 -26.17 -22.37
C VAL A 392 -6.22 -27.63 -22.68
N ARG A 393 -7.38 -28.11 -22.22
CA ARG A 393 -7.92 -29.41 -22.66
C ARG A 393 -8.15 -29.45 -24.18
N ASN A 394 -8.68 -28.39 -24.77
CA ASN A 394 -8.91 -28.31 -26.22
C ASN A 394 -7.61 -28.25 -27.04
N VAL A 395 -6.51 -27.74 -26.48
CA VAL A 395 -5.16 -27.87 -27.06
C VAL A 395 -4.64 -29.30 -26.89
N LEU A 396 -4.72 -29.89 -25.69
CA LEU A 396 -4.28 -31.26 -25.41
C LEU A 396 -5.02 -32.34 -26.22
N HIS A 397 -6.27 -32.09 -26.66
CA HIS A 397 -7.02 -32.97 -27.58
C HIS A 397 -6.53 -32.90 -29.03
N ARG A 398 -5.83 -31.83 -29.41
CA ARG A 398 -5.19 -31.64 -30.73
C ARG A 398 -3.72 -32.09 -30.72
N SER A 399 -3.06 -31.97 -29.57
CA SER A 399 -1.63 -32.21 -29.34
C SER A 399 -1.20 -33.67 -29.46
N GLU A 400 -0.03 -33.89 -30.05
CA GLU A 400 0.73 -35.12 -29.88
C GLU A 400 1.43 -35.14 -28.51
N ALA A 401 0.64 -35.38 -27.46
CA ALA A 401 1.07 -35.45 -26.07
C ALA A 401 2.17 -36.51 -25.74
N GLU A 402 2.70 -37.20 -26.74
CA GLU A 402 3.90 -38.04 -26.61
C GLU A 402 5.17 -37.19 -26.40
N ASN A 403 5.22 -35.97 -26.96
CA ASN A 403 6.37 -35.05 -26.87
C ASN A 403 6.55 -34.34 -25.51
N LEU A 404 5.52 -34.31 -24.66
CA LEU A 404 5.56 -33.65 -23.35
C LEU A 404 6.34 -34.46 -22.30
N SER A 405 7.04 -33.78 -21.39
CA SER A 405 7.76 -34.45 -20.29
C SER A 405 6.81 -35.12 -19.28
N LYS A 406 7.33 -36.03 -18.44
CA LYS A 406 6.53 -36.70 -17.40
C LYS A 406 5.94 -35.69 -16.40
N ASP A 407 6.72 -34.68 -16.04
CA ASP A 407 6.36 -33.70 -15.01
C ASP A 407 5.44 -32.61 -15.58
N ASP A 408 5.63 -32.23 -16.85
CA ASP A 408 4.64 -31.42 -17.59
C ASP A 408 3.29 -32.14 -17.66
N LYS A 409 3.26 -33.46 -17.93
CA LYS A 409 2.00 -34.24 -18.00
C LYS A 409 1.22 -34.22 -16.69
N TYR A 410 1.88 -34.39 -15.55
CA TYR A 410 1.21 -34.27 -14.24
C TYR A 410 0.74 -32.84 -13.96
N THR A 411 1.56 -31.84 -14.31
CA THR A 411 1.26 -30.42 -14.05
C THR A 411 0.09 -29.92 -14.92
N LEU A 412 0.08 -30.31 -16.20
CA LEU A 412 -1.01 -30.05 -17.14
C LEU A 412 -2.28 -30.82 -16.77
N LEU A 413 -2.16 -32.03 -16.20
CA LEU A 413 -3.30 -32.75 -15.65
C LEU A 413 -3.87 -32.07 -14.40
N GLU A 414 -3.05 -31.60 -13.45
CA GLU A 414 -3.53 -30.80 -12.31
C GLU A 414 -4.29 -29.56 -12.78
N PHE A 415 -3.74 -28.83 -13.76
CA PHE A 415 -4.42 -27.66 -14.33
C PHE A 415 -5.73 -28.04 -15.06
N ALA A 416 -5.71 -29.08 -15.90
CA ALA A 416 -6.88 -29.57 -16.62
C ALA A 416 -7.97 -30.18 -15.73
N LEU A 417 -7.71 -30.40 -14.44
CA LEU A 417 -8.67 -30.85 -13.43
C LEU A 417 -9.28 -29.71 -12.59
N SER A 418 -8.74 -28.49 -12.65
CA SER A 418 -9.02 -27.44 -11.67
C SER A 418 -10.39 -26.75 -11.80
N ASP A 419 -11.16 -27.04 -12.85
CA ASP A 419 -12.54 -26.59 -13.04
C ASP A 419 -13.60 -27.71 -12.87
N GLU A 420 -13.18 -28.86 -12.32
CA GLU A 420 -14.00 -30.05 -12.02
C GLU A 420 -14.74 -30.68 -13.22
N LYS A 421 -14.44 -30.30 -14.47
CA LYS A 421 -15.11 -30.82 -15.68
C LYS A 421 -14.56 -32.16 -16.17
N TYR A 422 -14.56 -33.17 -15.29
CA TYR A 422 -13.95 -34.48 -15.53
C TYR A 422 -14.42 -35.21 -16.81
N THR A 423 -15.63 -34.92 -17.30
CA THR A 423 -16.17 -35.47 -18.55
C THR A 423 -15.41 -35.03 -19.81
N GLU A 424 -14.75 -33.87 -19.78
CA GLU A 424 -13.98 -33.33 -20.92
C GLU A 424 -12.58 -33.97 -21.06
N LEU A 425 -12.16 -34.81 -20.11
CA LEU A 425 -10.88 -35.52 -20.14
C LEU A 425 -10.87 -36.74 -21.08
N GLN A 426 -12.05 -37.27 -21.42
CA GLN A 426 -12.25 -38.47 -22.24
C GLN A 426 -11.49 -38.37 -23.57
N GLY A 427 -10.43 -39.16 -23.73
CA GLY A 427 -9.52 -39.16 -24.88
C GLY A 427 -8.09 -38.69 -24.58
N LEU A 428 -7.89 -37.79 -23.61
CA LEU A 428 -6.58 -37.18 -23.32
C LEU A 428 -5.55 -38.21 -22.85
N LYS A 429 -4.37 -38.28 -23.50
CA LYS A 429 -3.24 -39.18 -23.17
C LYS A 429 -2.47 -38.78 -21.89
N LEU A 430 -3.19 -38.40 -20.83
CA LEU A 430 -2.61 -37.91 -19.56
C LEU A 430 -2.88 -38.83 -18.35
N LEU A 431 -3.52 -39.98 -18.52
CA LEU A 431 -3.76 -40.94 -17.42
C LEU A 431 -2.51 -41.81 -17.19
N PRO A 432 -1.82 -41.73 -16.03
CA PRO A 432 -0.61 -42.52 -15.77
C PRO A 432 -0.89 -44.02 -15.58
N LEU A 433 0.05 -44.86 -16.02
CA LEU A 433 0.02 -46.31 -15.90
C LEU A 433 1.12 -46.87 -14.97
N SER A 434 0.94 -48.11 -14.54
CA SER A 434 1.78 -48.81 -13.56
C SER A 434 3.19 -49.21 -14.03
N ASP A 435 3.45 -49.06 -15.32
CA ASP A 435 4.77 -49.17 -15.97
C ASP A 435 5.49 -47.80 -16.09
N GLY A 436 4.83 -46.70 -15.71
CA GLY A 436 5.33 -45.33 -15.84
C GLY A 436 5.00 -44.66 -17.16
N THR A 437 4.23 -45.31 -18.05
CA THR A 437 3.71 -44.71 -19.29
C THR A 437 2.40 -43.93 -19.04
N PHE A 438 1.81 -43.35 -20.09
CA PHE A 438 0.54 -42.63 -20.05
C PHE A 438 -0.42 -43.15 -21.13
N THR A 439 -1.72 -43.13 -20.83
CA THR A 439 -2.79 -43.59 -21.72
C THR A 439 -3.94 -42.57 -21.79
N SER A 440 -4.86 -42.77 -22.74
CA SER A 440 -6.11 -42.00 -22.83
C SER A 440 -7.09 -42.36 -21.71
N PHE A 441 -7.76 -41.36 -21.13
CA PHE A 441 -8.98 -41.59 -20.35
C PHE A 441 -10.05 -42.22 -21.24
N GLY A 442 -10.59 -43.39 -20.89
CA GLY A 442 -11.52 -44.11 -21.77
C GLY A 442 -12.30 -45.25 -21.12
N SER A 443 -13.56 -45.39 -21.54
CA SER A 443 -14.54 -46.38 -21.08
C SER A 443 -14.34 -47.79 -21.67
N GLY A 444 -13.16 -48.38 -21.49
CA GLY A 444 -12.92 -49.75 -21.98
C GLY A 444 -11.59 -50.43 -21.64
N VAL A 445 -10.69 -49.81 -20.89
CA VAL A 445 -9.33 -50.34 -20.67
C VAL A 445 -9.24 -51.11 -19.34
N GLN A 446 -8.90 -52.40 -19.37
CA GLN A 446 -8.63 -53.22 -18.17
C GLN A 446 -7.22 -53.03 -17.58
N ASN A 447 -6.62 -51.85 -17.75
CA ASN A 447 -5.26 -51.58 -17.27
C ASN A 447 -5.29 -51.10 -15.81
N THR A 448 -4.35 -51.57 -15.01
CA THR A 448 -4.16 -51.12 -13.62
C THR A 448 -3.57 -49.70 -13.62
N VAL A 449 -4.46 -48.71 -13.50
CA VAL A 449 -4.11 -47.31 -13.21
C VAL A 449 -3.36 -47.26 -11.89
N LEU A 450 -2.27 -46.52 -11.84
CA LEU A 450 -1.43 -46.42 -10.63
C LEU A 450 -1.67 -45.09 -9.92
N ILE A 451 -2.06 -45.21 -8.65
CA ILE A 451 -2.13 -44.15 -7.64
C ILE A 451 -0.87 -44.34 -6.80
N ASP A 452 0.13 -43.48 -7.01
CA ASP A 452 1.48 -43.73 -6.51
C ASP A 452 1.59 -43.24 -5.06
N ASN A 453 1.18 -44.09 -4.12
CA ASN A 453 1.44 -43.81 -2.72
C ASN A 453 2.94 -43.98 -2.46
N GLU A 454 3.63 -42.86 -2.34
CA GLU A 454 5.05 -42.74 -2.09
C GLU A 454 5.44 -43.51 -0.78
N LYS A 455 4.48 -43.79 0.14
CA LYS A 455 4.54 -44.74 1.29
C LYS A 455 4.74 -46.22 0.93
N PHE A 456 4.67 -46.56 -0.36
CA PHE A 456 4.87 -47.90 -0.94
C PHE A 456 5.85 -47.87 -2.14
N SER A 457 6.76 -46.89 -2.18
CA SER A 457 7.84 -46.88 -3.17
C SER A 457 8.72 -48.16 -3.10
N ARG A 458 9.23 -48.60 -4.26
CA ARG A 458 9.71 -49.97 -4.48
C ARG A 458 11.13 -50.23 -3.96
N GLU A 459 11.36 -50.34 -2.64
CA GLU A 459 12.62 -50.92 -2.15
C GLU A 459 12.56 -51.84 -0.92
N VAL A 460 12.69 -53.14 -1.22
CA VAL A 460 13.27 -54.24 -0.42
C VAL A 460 13.21 -54.15 1.12
N SER A 461 12.30 -54.93 1.72
CA SER A 461 12.55 -55.55 3.03
C SER A 461 12.62 -57.09 2.90
N LYS A 462 13.79 -57.67 3.20
CA LYS A 462 13.98 -59.13 3.25
C LYS A 462 13.50 -59.67 4.61
N GLY A 463 12.19 -59.79 4.77
CA GLY A 463 11.57 -60.37 5.96
C GLY A 463 10.21 -60.97 5.61
N GLY A 464 10.04 -62.28 5.84
CA GLY A 464 8.83 -62.99 5.46
C GLY A 464 7.67 -62.72 6.41
N VAL A 465 6.87 -61.68 6.13
CA VAL A 465 5.48 -61.61 6.60
C VAL A 465 4.69 -62.70 5.87
N SER A 466 3.88 -63.48 6.59
CA SER A 466 3.11 -64.54 5.93
C SER A 466 2.02 -63.96 5.02
N GLN A 467 1.66 -64.71 3.97
CA GLN A 467 0.56 -64.32 3.09
C GLN A 467 -0.78 -64.22 3.85
N SER A 468 -0.90 -64.89 5.01
CA SER A 468 -2.03 -64.80 5.93
C SER A 468 -2.04 -63.47 6.68
N GLU A 469 -0.95 -63.07 7.35
CA GLU A 469 -0.88 -61.79 8.07
C GLU A 469 -1.01 -60.58 7.13
N ALA A 470 -0.49 -60.71 5.91
CA ALA A 470 -0.66 -59.70 4.86
C ALA A 470 -2.14 -59.62 4.43
N ALA A 471 -2.82 -60.76 4.22
CA ALA A 471 -4.23 -60.78 3.87
C ALA A 471 -5.12 -60.27 5.02
N GLU A 472 -4.83 -60.62 6.27
CA GLU A 472 -5.61 -60.24 7.46
C GLU A 472 -5.50 -58.73 7.75
N LYS A 473 -4.29 -58.15 7.67
CA LYS A 473 -4.11 -56.69 7.72
C LYS A 473 -4.68 -55.96 6.51
N CYS A 474 -4.67 -56.60 5.34
CA CYS A 474 -5.38 -56.07 4.18
C CYS A 474 -6.89 -56.10 4.41
N GLU A 475 -7.51 -57.16 4.93
CA GLU A 475 -8.94 -57.15 5.24
C GLU A 475 -9.29 -56.08 6.30
N GLU A 476 -8.50 -55.93 7.36
CA GLU A 476 -8.79 -54.90 8.39
C GLU A 476 -8.74 -53.46 7.84
N ILE A 477 -7.96 -53.21 6.79
CA ILE A 477 -7.84 -51.89 6.12
C ILE A 477 -8.83 -51.74 4.94
N PHE A 478 -8.97 -52.77 4.09
CA PHE A 478 -9.79 -52.73 2.87
C PHE A 478 -11.26 -53.12 3.09
N ALA A 479 -11.66 -53.72 4.23
CA ALA A 479 -13.07 -53.96 4.55
C ALA A 479 -13.90 -52.67 4.71
N LYS A 480 -13.27 -51.49 4.63
CA LYS A 480 -13.92 -50.18 4.57
C LYS A 480 -13.85 -49.50 3.19
N ILE A 481 -13.28 -50.14 2.17
CA ILE A 481 -13.13 -49.59 0.81
C ILE A 481 -13.65 -50.60 -0.22
N GLN A 482 -14.96 -50.54 -0.48
CA GLN A 482 -15.60 -51.41 -1.48
C GLN A 482 -15.70 -50.71 -2.84
N ILE A 483 -14.70 -50.91 -3.71
CA ILE A 483 -14.72 -50.38 -5.08
C ILE A 483 -15.59 -51.29 -5.96
N ILE A 484 -16.74 -50.77 -6.40
CA ILE A 484 -17.60 -51.40 -7.42
C ILE A 484 -17.58 -50.51 -8.66
N CYS A 485 -17.02 -51.01 -9.77
CA CYS A 485 -16.94 -50.27 -11.02
C CYS A 485 -18.26 -50.28 -11.80
N CYS A 486 -18.53 -49.18 -12.50
CA CYS A 486 -19.69 -48.93 -13.40
C CYS A 486 -21.04 -48.76 -12.66
N LYS A 487 -21.97 -47.91 -13.12
CA LYS A 487 -22.16 -47.35 -14.48
C LYS A 487 -22.17 -45.82 -14.60
N THR A 488 -22.09 -45.08 -13.50
CA THR A 488 -21.99 -43.61 -13.45
C THR A 488 -20.95 -43.25 -12.40
N LEU A 489 -20.10 -42.25 -12.68
CA LEU A 489 -18.97 -41.88 -11.82
C LEU A 489 -19.40 -40.98 -10.64
N GLN A 490 -20.20 -41.54 -9.74
CA GLN A 490 -20.38 -41.05 -8.37
C GLN A 490 -19.78 -42.09 -7.42
N THR A 491 -18.60 -41.79 -6.87
CA THR A 491 -17.91 -42.65 -5.90
C THR A 491 -18.17 -42.13 -4.50
N GLU A 492 -19.28 -42.52 -3.89
CA GLU A 492 -19.61 -42.14 -2.52
C GLU A 492 -18.73 -42.93 -1.52
N LEU A 493 -17.67 -42.29 -1.04
CA LEU A 493 -16.91 -42.79 0.12
C LEU A 493 -17.55 -42.29 1.42
N LEU A 494 -18.04 -43.26 2.20
CA LEU A 494 -18.72 -43.04 3.48
C LEU A 494 -17.74 -43.24 4.64
N LEU A 495 -17.54 -42.22 5.47
CA LEU A 495 -16.75 -42.33 6.70
C LEU A 495 -17.69 -42.26 7.91
N ASN A 496 -17.76 -43.36 8.67
CA ASN A 496 -18.64 -43.51 9.84
C ASN A 496 -20.11 -43.08 9.60
N GLY A 497 -20.63 -43.34 8.40
CA GLY A 497 -22.04 -43.04 8.04
C GLY A 497 -22.30 -41.66 7.45
N ASN A 498 -21.28 -40.80 7.29
CA ASN A 498 -21.40 -39.52 6.60
C ASN A 498 -20.69 -39.56 5.23
N CYS A 499 -21.28 -38.94 4.20
CA CYS A 499 -20.62 -38.77 2.91
C CYS A 499 -19.46 -37.76 3.02
N LEU A 500 -18.30 -38.13 2.48
CA LEU A 500 -17.19 -37.19 2.30
C LEU A 500 -17.48 -36.23 1.14
N THR A 501 -17.13 -34.95 1.30
CA THR A 501 -17.30 -33.93 0.23
C THR A 501 -16.30 -34.15 -0.90
N THR A 502 -16.58 -33.61 -2.10
CA THR A 502 -15.63 -33.62 -3.24
C THR A 502 -14.26 -33.05 -2.86
N SER A 503 -14.24 -31.98 -2.07
CA SER A 503 -13.02 -31.40 -1.49
C SER A 503 -12.28 -32.37 -0.55
N SER A 504 -13.02 -33.11 0.29
CA SER A 504 -12.44 -34.15 1.16
C SER A 504 -11.87 -35.32 0.36
N LEU A 505 -12.47 -35.67 -0.78
CA LEU A 505 -11.99 -36.71 -1.69
C LEU A 505 -10.68 -36.32 -2.39
N LEU A 506 -10.54 -35.06 -2.82
CA LEU A 506 -9.29 -34.54 -3.41
C LEU A 506 -8.15 -34.52 -2.37
N VAL A 507 -8.44 -34.12 -1.13
CA VAL A 507 -7.49 -34.19 -0.01
C VAL A 507 -7.09 -35.64 0.29
N LEU A 508 -8.05 -36.57 0.37
CA LEU A 508 -7.77 -38.01 0.56
C LEU A 508 -6.94 -38.57 -0.59
N GLY A 509 -7.26 -38.20 -1.83
CA GLY A 509 -6.48 -38.59 -3.02
C GLY A 509 -5.02 -38.15 -2.92
N ARG A 510 -4.75 -36.92 -2.46
CA ARG A 510 -3.36 -36.44 -2.26
C ARG A 510 -2.67 -37.05 -1.05
N LEU A 511 -3.35 -37.22 0.07
CA LEU A 511 -2.82 -37.95 1.24
C LEU A 511 -2.45 -39.40 0.91
N LEU A 512 -3.12 -40.00 -0.07
CA LEU A 512 -2.81 -41.32 -0.62
C LEU A 512 -1.68 -41.31 -1.67
N HIS A 513 -0.94 -40.20 -1.82
CA HIS A 513 0.24 -40.09 -2.70
C HIS A 513 1.56 -39.75 -1.95
N CYS A 514 1.60 -39.71 -0.61
CA CYS A 514 2.77 -39.25 0.18
C CYS A 514 3.43 -40.35 1.05
N SER A 515 4.78 -40.52 1.00
CA SER A 515 5.59 -41.09 2.11
C SER A 515 6.11 -40.00 3.03
N SER A 516 6.37 -38.82 2.47
CA SER A 516 6.67 -37.62 3.23
C SER A 516 5.71 -37.38 4.39
N MET A 517 6.16 -37.21 5.63
CA MET A 517 5.34 -36.49 6.61
C MET A 517 5.32 -34.99 6.24
N ASP A 518 6.42 -34.48 5.71
CA ASP A 518 6.56 -33.15 5.13
C ASP A 518 5.66 -33.00 3.88
N ASP A 519 5.59 -34.03 3.03
CA ASP A 519 4.74 -34.04 1.85
C ASP A 519 3.24 -34.22 2.17
N VAL A 520 2.90 -34.95 3.24
CA VAL A 520 1.57 -34.90 3.86
C VAL A 520 1.23 -33.48 4.33
N GLU A 521 2.15 -32.81 5.01
CA GLU A 521 1.91 -31.45 5.53
C GLU A 521 1.79 -30.41 4.40
N LYS A 522 2.60 -30.51 3.34
CA LYS A 522 2.46 -29.72 2.10
C LYS A 522 1.15 -30.01 1.37
N ALA A 523 0.76 -31.28 1.22
CA ALA A 523 -0.48 -31.66 0.56
C ALA A 523 -1.72 -31.15 1.31
N LEU A 524 -1.70 -31.21 2.65
CA LEU A 524 -2.75 -30.66 3.50
C LEU A 524 -2.76 -29.12 3.46
N ALA A 525 -1.60 -28.47 3.52
CA ALA A 525 -1.46 -27.01 3.40
C ALA A 525 -1.95 -26.47 2.05
N LYS A 526 -1.72 -27.19 0.94
CA LYS A 526 -2.24 -26.86 -0.41
C LYS A 526 -3.78 -26.85 -0.50
N TYR A 527 -4.47 -27.41 0.51
CA TYR A 527 -5.93 -27.32 0.69
C TYR A 527 -6.35 -26.55 1.96
N GLY A 528 -5.45 -25.77 2.58
CA GLY A 528 -5.73 -24.93 3.75
C GLY A 528 -5.85 -25.69 5.09
N ILE A 529 -5.49 -26.97 5.13
CA ILE A 529 -5.50 -27.80 6.34
C ILE A 529 -4.08 -27.82 6.89
N HIS A 530 -3.73 -26.90 7.79
CA HIS A 530 -2.35 -26.84 8.31
C HIS A 530 -2.18 -27.70 9.55
N ASN A 531 -1.10 -28.50 9.61
CA ASN A 531 -0.71 -29.14 10.87
C ASN A 531 -0.26 -28.06 11.88
N SER A 532 -0.36 -28.36 13.18
CA SER A 532 -0.36 -27.33 14.23
C SER A 532 1.01 -26.78 14.65
N GLY A 533 2.08 -27.07 13.91
CA GLY A 533 3.43 -26.55 14.13
C GLY A 533 4.10 -26.07 12.84
N HIS A 534 4.71 -24.87 12.89
CA HIS A 534 5.59 -24.29 11.87
C HIS A 534 4.95 -24.00 10.48
N LYS A 535 5.49 -23.08 9.66
CA LYS A 535 5.91 -21.69 9.95
C LYS A 535 5.98 -20.96 8.58
N GLU A 536 4.96 -20.19 8.23
CA GLU A 536 5.01 -19.22 7.12
C GLU A 536 4.63 -17.83 7.65
N GLU A 537 5.13 -16.78 7.01
CA GLU A 537 5.08 -15.41 7.54
C GLU A 537 3.76 -14.72 7.18
N GLY A 538 2.98 -14.33 8.20
CA GLY A 538 1.64 -13.78 7.99
C GLY A 538 0.95 -13.28 9.26
N HIS A 539 1.44 -12.17 9.84
CA HIS A 539 0.74 -11.30 10.80
C HIS A 539 -0.13 -11.99 11.88
N GLY A 540 0.48 -12.92 12.63
CA GLY A 540 -0.19 -13.71 13.68
C GLY A 540 -0.26 -13.06 15.07
N SER A 541 -0.40 -11.74 15.18
CA SER A 541 -0.63 -11.05 16.46
C SER A 541 -1.72 -9.98 16.35
N LEU A 542 -2.31 -9.59 17.48
CA LEU A 542 -3.03 -8.32 17.54
C LEU A 542 -2.05 -7.15 17.27
N PRO A 543 -2.50 -6.06 16.62
CA PRO A 543 -1.69 -4.85 16.46
C PRO A 543 -1.26 -4.24 17.80
N LYS A 544 -0.23 -3.38 17.78
CA LYS A 544 0.25 -2.74 19.00
C LYS A 544 -0.72 -1.62 19.43
N PRO A 545 -1.07 -1.52 20.73
CA PRO A 545 -1.75 -0.35 21.26
C PRO A 545 -0.98 0.93 20.91
N GLY A 546 -1.69 1.98 20.49
CA GLY A 546 -1.11 3.22 19.96
C GLY A 546 -0.97 3.28 18.44
N CYS A 547 -0.96 2.15 17.72
CA CYS A 547 -1.06 2.18 16.27
C CYS A 547 -2.46 2.63 15.82
N SER A 548 -2.55 3.35 14.71
CA SER A 548 -3.83 3.64 14.05
C SER A 548 -4.48 2.36 13.54
N ILE A 549 -5.81 2.32 13.57
CA ILE A 549 -6.62 1.27 12.97
C ILE A 549 -6.70 1.55 11.47
N PRO A 550 -6.31 0.61 10.59
CA PRO A 550 -6.48 0.78 9.14
C PRO A 550 -7.94 0.94 8.74
N GLU A 551 -8.23 1.71 7.68
CA GLU A 551 -9.59 1.98 7.18
C GLU A 551 -10.40 0.68 6.96
N GLU A 552 -9.74 -0.38 6.51
CA GLU A 552 -10.33 -1.71 6.30
C GLU A 552 -10.97 -2.33 7.56
N TRP A 553 -10.54 -1.93 8.77
CA TRP A 553 -11.07 -2.41 10.04
C TRP A 553 -12.04 -1.44 10.72
N HIS A 554 -12.25 -0.24 10.18
CA HIS A 554 -13.18 0.73 10.78
C HIS A 554 -14.64 0.24 10.75
N ASP A 555 -15.05 -0.60 9.77
CA ASP A 555 -16.38 -1.19 9.85
C ASP A 555 -16.52 -2.28 10.94
N CYS A 556 -15.44 -2.91 11.37
CA CYS A 556 -15.48 -3.81 12.52
C CYS A 556 -15.70 -3.10 13.86
N LEU A 557 -15.65 -1.76 13.93
CA LEU A 557 -15.97 -1.02 15.15
C LEU A 557 -17.49 -0.95 15.40
N ASP A 558 -17.93 -1.38 16.58
CA ASP A 558 -19.31 -1.26 17.04
C ASP A 558 -19.59 0.16 17.55
N MET A 559 -20.46 0.84 16.81
CA MET A 559 -20.87 2.22 17.06
C MET A 559 -21.80 2.35 18.29
N ASN A 560 -22.32 1.27 18.87
CA ASN A 560 -23.16 1.34 20.07
C ASN A 560 -22.49 2.14 21.21
N PHE A 561 -23.09 3.27 21.60
CA PHE A 561 -22.58 4.12 22.67
C PHE A 561 -22.81 3.53 24.07
N LEU A 562 -23.72 2.55 24.21
CA LEU A 562 -24.02 1.85 25.47
C LEU A 562 -23.14 0.60 25.69
N ASN A 563 -22.01 0.48 24.97
CA ASN A 563 -21.08 -0.63 25.14
C ASN A 563 -20.37 -0.58 26.51
N ASN A 564 -20.18 -1.75 27.10
CA ASN A 564 -19.58 -1.93 28.42
C ASN A 564 -18.22 -2.62 28.24
N PHE A 565 -17.20 -2.09 28.90
CA PHE A 565 -15.81 -2.49 28.74
C PHE A 565 -15.28 -3.22 29.99
N GLU A 566 -14.52 -4.28 29.78
CA GLU A 566 -13.89 -5.08 30.85
C GLU A 566 -12.37 -4.82 30.93
N SER A 567 -11.78 -5.02 32.12
CA SER A 567 -10.32 -4.92 32.30
C SER A 567 -9.61 -6.01 31.48
N GLY A 568 -8.58 -5.62 30.73
CA GLY A 568 -7.90 -6.44 29.74
C GLY A 568 -8.56 -6.46 28.35
N GLU A 569 -9.68 -5.76 28.12
CA GLU A 569 -10.33 -5.77 26.80
C GLU A 569 -9.57 -4.93 25.75
N TYR A 570 -9.33 -5.52 24.58
CA TYR A 570 -8.72 -4.87 23.42
C TYR A 570 -9.79 -4.15 22.58
N VAL A 571 -9.60 -2.85 22.35
CA VAL A 571 -10.62 -1.92 21.84
C VAL A 571 -10.03 -0.94 20.82
N GLY A 572 -10.90 -0.27 20.07
CA GLY A 572 -10.58 0.98 19.39
C GLY A 572 -10.82 2.19 20.30
N PHE A 573 -9.99 3.21 20.14
CA PHE A 573 -10.07 4.51 20.82
C PHE A 573 -10.00 5.63 19.77
N SER A 574 -10.85 6.66 19.88
CA SER A 574 -10.77 7.87 19.04
C SER A 574 -10.40 9.09 19.87
N LYS A 575 -9.41 9.85 19.41
CA LYS A 575 -8.73 10.88 20.19
C LYS A 575 -9.41 12.25 20.12
N ASP A 576 -10.10 12.51 19.02
CA ASP A 576 -10.82 13.73 18.69
C ASP A 576 -11.96 13.42 17.69
N GLU A 577 -12.57 14.43 17.06
CA GLU A 577 -13.68 14.20 16.12
C GLU A 577 -13.23 13.95 14.67
N SER A 578 -11.91 13.83 14.40
CA SER A 578 -11.32 13.70 13.05
C SER A 578 -11.82 12.51 12.23
N GLY A 579 -12.28 11.44 12.89
CA GLY A 579 -12.54 10.15 12.28
C GLY A 579 -11.35 9.18 12.36
N GLU A 580 -10.23 9.57 12.97
CA GLU A 580 -9.13 8.65 13.26
C GLU A 580 -9.45 7.75 14.47
N TYR A 581 -9.05 6.48 14.35
CA TYR A 581 -9.19 5.46 15.38
C TYR A 581 -7.84 4.79 15.63
N PHE A 582 -7.55 4.45 16.89
CA PHE A 582 -6.30 3.86 17.37
C PHE A 582 -6.58 2.60 18.18
N TYR A 583 -5.68 1.64 18.18
CA TYR A 583 -5.78 0.45 19.03
C TYR A 583 -5.44 0.78 20.49
N ALA A 584 -6.18 0.21 21.43
CA ALA A 584 -5.97 0.39 22.86
C ALA A 584 -6.35 -0.86 23.68
N ILE A 585 -5.85 -0.95 24.92
CA ILE A 585 -6.28 -1.96 25.90
C ILE A 585 -6.86 -1.26 27.12
N VAL A 586 -8.03 -1.71 27.58
CA VAL A 586 -8.68 -1.20 28.80
C VAL A 586 -7.97 -1.77 30.02
N ILE A 587 -7.42 -0.91 30.88
CA ILE A 587 -6.65 -1.34 32.06
C ILE A 587 -7.56 -1.39 33.29
N GLU A 588 -8.16 -0.26 33.65
CA GLU A 588 -9.02 -0.14 34.83
C GLU A 588 -10.09 0.95 34.63
N ARG A 589 -11.18 0.85 35.39
CA ARG A 589 -12.24 1.86 35.41
C ARG A 589 -11.95 2.84 36.54
N VAL A 590 -12.01 4.14 36.24
CA VAL A 590 -11.62 5.20 37.20
C VAL A 590 -12.77 5.53 38.18
N ASP A 591 -14.03 5.28 37.80
CA ASP A 591 -15.21 5.71 38.56
C ASP A 591 -15.58 4.85 39.81
N ASP A 592 -14.78 3.87 40.25
CA ASP A 592 -15.18 2.93 41.32
C ASP A 592 -14.45 3.08 42.68
N PRO A 593 -14.62 4.21 43.39
CA PRO A 593 -14.44 4.28 44.84
C PRO A 593 -15.79 4.12 45.57
N LEU A 594 -16.10 2.89 46.01
CA LEU A 594 -17.10 2.59 47.05
C LEU A 594 -18.56 2.99 46.72
N GLY A 595 -19.11 2.45 45.63
CA GLY A 595 -20.53 2.09 45.57
C GLY A 595 -21.54 3.24 45.42
N GLN A 596 -21.14 4.37 44.84
CA GLN A 596 -22.10 5.38 44.37
C GLN A 596 -22.79 4.95 43.05
N MET A 597 -23.86 5.67 42.69
CA MET A 597 -24.64 5.38 41.46
C MET A 597 -23.74 5.50 40.22
N ARG A 598 -23.80 4.48 39.33
CA ARG A 598 -23.01 4.45 38.09
C ARG A 598 -23.30 5.67 37.21
N GLN A 599 -22.36 6.60 37.15
CA GLN A 599 -22.45 7.75 36.25
C GLN A 599 -22.15 7.31 34.80
N PHE A 600 -22.92 7.83 33.85
CA PHE A 600 -22.72 7.64 32.42
C PHE A 600 -22.57 9.02 31.74
N PRO A 601 -21.62 9.19 30.79
CA PRO A 601 -20.60 8.21 30.40
C PRO A 601 -19.59 7.94 31.52
N SER A 602 -18.86 6.83 31.39
CA SER A 602 -17.99 6.29 32.44
C SER A 602 -16.52 6.42 32.04
N LYS A 603 -15.61 6.68 32.99
CA LYS A 603 -14.19 6.87 32.67
C LYS A 603 -13.39 5.57 32.79
N PHE A 604 -12.56 5.34 31.77
CA PHE A 604 -11.63 4.22 31.71
C PHE A 604 -10.21 4.73 31.50
N LYS A 605 -9.26 4.07 32.16
CA LYS A 605 -7.83 4.23 31.91
C LYS A 605 -7.41 3.16 30.91
N ILE A 606 -6.88 3.60 29.78
CA ILE A 606 -6.47 2.74 28.66
C ILE A 606 -4.97 2.85 28.39
N GLN A 607 -4.38 1.77 27.89
CA GLN A 607 -3.02 1.72 27.37
C GLN A 607 -3.02 1.98 25.87
N VAL A 608 -2.19 2.93 25.42
CA VAL A 608 -2.10 3.43 24.03
C VAL A 608 -0.62 3.50 23.57
N GLY A 609 0.23 2.67 24.18
CA GLY A 609 1.65 2.56 23.89
C GLY A 609 2.29 1.45 24.75
N SER A 610 3.62 1.36 24.76
CA SER A 610 4.32 0.37 25.60
C SER A 610 4.19 0.69 27.10
N ASP A 611 4.35 1.96 27.46
CA ASP A 611 4.18 2.48 28.83
C ASP A 611 3.21 3.70 28.90
N ASP A 612 2.53 4.04 27.80
CA ASP A 612 1.62 5.19 27.71
C ASP A 612 0.19 4.83 28.15
N PHE A 613 -0.32 5.55 29.17
CA PHE A 613 -1.68 5.39 29.70
C PHE A 613 -2.44 6.72 29.71
N ILE A 614 -3.70 6.72 29.29
CA ILE A 614 -4.58 7.89 29.27
C ILE A 614 -5.96 7.58 29.84
N GLU A 615 -6.64 8.58 30.42
CA GLU A 615 -8.03 8.49 30.88
C GLU A 615 -8.99 9.03 29.80
N VAL A 616 -10.01 8.26 29.47
CA VAL A 616 -10.94 8.54 28.35
C VAL A 616 -12.40 8.24 28.74
N SER A 617 -13.36 8.79 27.99
CA SER A 617 -14.79 8.51 28.15
C SER A 617 -15.16 7.18 27.51
N SER A 618 -16.17 6.49 28.03
CA SER A 618 -16.78 5.32 27.37
C SER A 618 -17.33 5.64 25.97
N LEU A 619 -17.60 6.92 25.69
CA LEU A 619 -18.00 7.39 24.35
C LEU A 619 -16.84 7.45 23.36
N ASP A 620 -15.59 7.47 23.83
CA ASP A 620 -14.38 7.51 23.01
C ASP A 620 -13.89 6.08 22.64
N LEU A 621 -14.51 5.05 23.23
CA LEU A 621 -14.11 3.64 23.12
C LEU A 621 -15.06 2.78 22.28
N TYR A 622 -14.51 1.86 21.50
CA TYR A 622 -15.22 1.09 20.49
C TYR A 622 -14.84 -0.40 20.58
N GLN A 623 -15.82 -1.28 20.76
CA GLN A 623 -15.60 -2.74 20.75
C GLN A 623 -15.57 -3.25 19.31
N PHE A 624 -14.73 -4.23 19.00
CA PHE A 624 -14.74 -4.89 17.69
C PHE A 624 -15.89 -5.92 17.62
N LYS A 625 -16.76 -5.79 16.61
CA LYS A 625 -17.90 -6.69 16.30
C LYS A 625 -17.48 -8.17 16.43
N ARG A 626 -18.28 -8.98 17.14
CA ARG A 626 -18.05 -10.43 17.35
C ARG A 626 -19.21 -11.24 16.77
N GLU A 627 -18.91 -12.33 16.06
CA GLU A 627 -19.94 -13.17 15.44
C GLU A 627 -20.75 -14.01 16.43
N LYS A 628 -22.02 -14.25 16.07
CA LYS A 628 -22.90 -15.19 16.77
C LYS A 628 -22.55 -16.62 16.36
N LYS A 629 -22.05 -17.46 17.28
CA LYS A 629 -22.20 -18.92 17.12
C LYS A 629 -23.71 -19.25 17.10
N ALA A 630 -24.15 -19.95 16.07
CA ALA A 630 -25.51 -20.50 16.01
C ALA A 630 -25.78 -21.39 17.23
N ALA A 631 -27.00 -21.34 17.76
CA ALA A 631 -27.39 -22.16 18.90
C ALA A 631 -27.59 -23.62 18.42
N VAL A 632 -26.60 -24.48 18.70
CA VAL A 632 -26.71 -25.92 18.44
C VAL A 632 -27.93 -26.47 19.19
N SER A 633 -28.76 -27.25 18.50
CA SER A 633 -29.95 -27.90 19.04
C SER A 633 -29.57 -28.84 20.20
N LYS A 634 -30.32 -28.76 21.30
CA LYS A 634 -30.08 -29.59 22.49
C LYS A 634 -30.45 -31.05 22.23
N GLU A 635 -29.46 -31.93 22.33
CA GLU A 635 -29.65 -33.33 22.72
C GLU A 635 -28.44 -33.79 23.54
N SER A 636 -28.69 -34.44 24.70
CA SER A 636 -27.81 -35.26 25.57
C SER A 636 -26.27 -35.10 25.51
N THR A 637 -25.49 -34.95 26.60
CA THR A 637 -25.69 -35.02 28.07
C THR A 637 -24.35 -34.64 28.77
N CYS A 638 -24.20 -34.24 30.04
CA CYS A 638 -25.18 -33.90 31.10
C CYS A 638 -24.60 -32.88 32.14
N THR A 639 -24.25 -33.36 33.35
CA THR A 639 -23.84 -32.69 34.60
C THR A 639 -22.30 -32.60 34.79
N ASP A 640 -21.72 -31.75 35.66
CA ASP A 640 -22.21 -31.24 36.97
C ASP A 640 -22.13 -29.72 37.24
N ILE A 641 -23.30 -29.18 37.61
CA ILE A 641 -23.63 -28.27 38.75
C ILE A 641 -22.83 -26.96 39.00
N GLU A 642 -23.58 -25.85 38.97
CA GLU A 642 -23.18 -24.48 39.37
C GLU A 642 -23.32 -24.17 40.87
N ARG A 643 -22.68 -23.06 41.31
CA ARG A 643 -23.14 -22.21 42.43
C ARG A 643 -22.62 -20.78 42.23
N LEU A 644 -23.39 -19.84 41.66
CA LEU A 644 -24.39 -18.96 42.34
C LEU A 644 -23.81 -18.30 43.61
N LEU A 645 -23.79 -16.98 43.81
CA LEU A 645 -24.58 -15.82 43.32
C LEU A 645 -23.62 -14.60 43.15
N THR A 646 -23.85 -13.42 42.54
CA THR A 646 -24.92 -12.73 41.76
C THR A 646 -24.25 -11.49 41.07
N SER A 647 -24.82 -10.66 40.20
CA SER A 647 -26.18 -10.49 39.64
C SER A 647 -26.09 -10.10 38.15
N ARG A 648 -26.97 -10.64 37.29
CA ARG A 648 -26.86 -10.53 35.82
C ARG A 648 -28.04 -9.77 35.19
N PRO A 649 -27.77 -8.83 34.26
CA PRO A 649 -28.66 -8.56 33.14
C PRO A 649 -27.98 -8.98 31.81
N PRO A 650 -28.50 -10.00 31.10
CA PRO A 650 -28.13 -10.29 29.71
C PRO A 650 -29.26 -9.86 28.74
N PRO A 651 -29.09 -9.94 27.39
CA PRO A 651 -27.87 -10.30 26.65
C PRO A 651 -27.45 -9.30 25.54
N LYS A 652 -26.21 -9.48 25.09
CA LYS A 652 -25.73 -9.51 23.67
C LYS A 652 -26.57 -8.79 22.61
N THR A 653 -25.92 -7.93 21.83
CA THR A 653 -26.47 -7.27 20.63
C THR A 653 -27.13 -8.25 19.64
N VAL A 654 -28.45 -8.20 19.60
CA VAL A 654 -29.29 -8.75 18.53
C VAL A 654 -29.74 -7.56 17.68
N PHE A 655 -29.46 -7.60 16.38
CA PHE A 655 -30.05 -6.63 15.45
C PHE A 655 -31.58 -6.80 15.50
N PRO A 656 -32.39 -5.76 15.77
CA PRO A 656 -33.80 -5.97 16.08
C PRO A 656 -34.57 -6.50 14.86
N GLU A 657 -35.41 -7.50 15.09
CA GLU A 657 -36.12 -8.24 14.03
C GLU A 657 -37.33 -7.47 13.47
N THR A 658 -37.73 -6.35 14.09
CA THR A 658 -38.81 -5.49 13.61
C THR A 658 -38.44 -4.01 13.64
N LEU A 659 -39.01 -3.25 12.70
CA LEU A 659 -38.87 -1.79 12.62
C LEU A 659 -39.43 -1.07 13.87
N GLU A 660 -40.38 -1.67 14.57
CA GLU A 660 -40.99 -1.11 15.79
C GLU A 660 -40.04 -1.21 16.99
N ASP A 661 -39.28 -2.31 17.09
CA ASP A 661 -38.21 -2.45 18.07
C ASP A 661 -37.06 -1.46 17.80
N ILE A 662 -36.67 -1.26 16.53
CA ILE A 662 -35.65 -0.27 16.15
C ILE A 662 -36.07 1.15 16.56
N ARG A 663 -37.33 1.54 16.26
CA ARG A 663 -37.87 2.85 16.65
C ARG A 663 -37.85 3.05 18.17
N ARG A 664 -38.18 2.01 18.94
CA ARG A 664 -38.13 2.03 20.40
C ARG A 664 -36.70 2.16 20.93
N GLU A 665 -35.72 1.46 20.33
CA GLU A 665 -34.30 1.61 20.67
C GLU A 665 -33.79 3.03 20.38
N ILE A 666 -34.20 3.62 19.25
CA ILE A 666 -33.86 5.01 18.89
C ILE A 666 -34.45 6.01 19.89
N ASP A 667 -35.75 5.92 20.23
CA ASP A 667 -36.40 6.81 21.21
C ASP A 667 -35.74 6.71 22.60
N GLN A 668 -35.42 5.50 23.05
CA GLN A 668 -34.72 5.27 24.33
C GLN A 668 -33.31 5.84 24.30
N SER A 669 -32.57 5.63 23.21
CA SER A 669 -31.21 6.15 23.01
C SER A 669 -31.19 7.67 23.03
N LEU A 670 -32.09 8.32 22.27
CA LEU A 670 -32.19 9.78 22.21
C LEU A 670 -32.58 10.39 23.56
N ASN A 671 -33.44 9.73 24.34
CA ASN A 671 -33.80 10.18 25.69
C ASN A 671 -32.58 10.23 26.62
N GLU A 672 -31.72 9.20 26.63
CA GLU A 672 -30.48 9.24 27.42
C GLU A 672 -29.48 10.27 26.87
N ILE A 673 -29.28 10.31 25.55
CA ILE A 673 -28.40 11.28 24.88
C ILE A 673 -28.77 12.73 25.21
N TRP A 674 -30.07 13.06 25.30
CA TRP A 674 -30.51 14.42 25.59
C TRP A 674 -30.20 14.88 27.03
N LYS A 675 -29.92 13.96 27.97
CA LYS A 675 -29.54 14.28 29.36
C LYS A 675 -28.05 14.61 29.53
N MET A 676 -27.23 14.35 28.52
CA MET A 676 -25.76 14.49 28.58
C MET A 676 -25.30 15.95 28.37
N SER A 677 -24.01 16.21 28.63
CA SER A 677 -23.30 17.46 28.27
C SER A 677 -23.41 17.75 26.77
N ARG A 678 -23.03 18.95 26.29
CA ARG A 678 -23.09 19.23 24.83
C ARG A 678 -22.11 18.33 24.07
N GLU A 679 -20.94 18.13 24.66
CA GLU A 679 -19.78 17.44 24.12
C GLU A 679 -20.03 15.93 24.07
N ASP A 680 -20.49 15.34 25.18
CA ASP A 680 -20.87 13.91 25.23
C ASP A 680 -22.09 13.63 24.34
N LYS A 681 -23.05 14.57 24.27
CA LYS A 681 -24.24 14.46 23.41
C LYS A 681 -23.87 14.43 21.93
N GLN A 682 -22.90 15.24 21.50
CA GLN A 682 -22.40 15.22 20.12
C GLN A 682 -21.74 13.88 19.78
N LYS A 683 -20.85 13.37 20.65
CA LYS A 683 -20.20 12.06 20.50
C LYS A 683 -21.21 10.90 20.48
N ALA A 684 -22.15 10.87 21.42
CA ALA A 684 -23.16 9.82 21.51
C ALA A 684 -24.16 9.88 20.34
N LEU A 685 -24.48 11.08 19.84
CA LEU A 685 -25.35 11.26 18.67
C LEU A 685 -24.66 10.83 17.38
N LYS A 686 -23.38 11.20 17.16
CA LYS A 686 -22.53 10.68 16.07
C LYS A 686 -22.56 9.15 16.05
N ARG A 687 -22.37 8.52 17.21
CA ARG A 687 -22.41 7.06 17.39
C ARG A 687 -23.77 6.44 17.06
N LEU A 688 -24.88 7.03 17.52
CA LEU A 688 -26.22 6.56 17.16
C LEU A 688 -26.53 6.74 15.66
N TYR A 689 -26.05 7.81 15.05
CA TYR A 689 -26.18 8.09 13.62
C TYR A 689 -25.42 7.07 12.76
N LEU A 690 -24.14 6.82 13.07
CA LEU A 690 -23.32 5.81 12.40
C LEU A 690 -23.81 4.37 12.65
N ARG A 691 -24.43 4.08 13.80
CA ARG A 691 -25.06 2.76 14.06
C ARG A 691 -26.18 2.45 13.08
N TRP A 692 -27.00 3.42 12.71
CA TRP A 692 -28.19 3.23 11.86
C TRP A 692 -28.02 3.67 10.40
N HIS A 693 -26.86 4.21 10.00
CA HIS A 693 -26.59 4.60 8.62
C HIS A 693 -26.66 3.39 7.65
N PRO A 694 -27.26 3.51 6.44
CA PRO A 694 -27.39 2.41 5.48
C PRO A 694 -26.07 1.71 5.14
N ASP A 695 -25.02 2.45 4.79
CA ASP A 695 -23.69 1.91 4.42
C ASP A 695 -23.03 1.01 5.49
N LYS A 696 -23.39 1.23 6.76
CA LYS A 696 -22.90 0.46 7.92
C LYS A 696 -23.69 -0.85 8.14
N ASN A 697 -24.79 -1.04 7.41
CA ASN A 697 -25.76 -2.12 7.57
C ASN A 697 -26.21 -2.70 6.20
N PRO A 698 -25.27 -3.13 5.31
CA PRO A 698 -25.58 -3.52 3.93
C PRO A 698 -26.57 -4.70 3.86
N ASP A 699 -26.45 -5.66 4.77
CA ASP A 699 -27.24 -6.90 4.79
C ASP A 699 -28.74 -6.66 5.05
N ASN A 700 -29.10 -5.45 5.52
CA ASN A 700 -30.47 -5.05 5.88
C ASN A 700 -30.77 -3.60 5.43
N GLU A 701 -30.24 -3.18 4.28
CA GLU A 701 -30.27 -1.79 3.77
C GLU A 701 -31.67 -1.13 3.85
N ALA A 702 -32.74 -1.85 3.51
CA ALA A 702 -34.11 -1.33 3.56
C ALA A 702 -34.55 -0.95 4.98
N LEU A 703 -34.33 -1.83 5.96
CA LEU A 703 -34.65 -1.58 7.37
C LEU A 703 -33.77 -0.48 7.96
N ALA A 704 -32.47 -0.49 7.64
CA ALA A 704 -31.53 0.55 8.05
C ALA A 704 -31.95 1.92 7.51
N THR A 705 -32.36 2.01 6.24
CA THR A 705 -32.82 3.25 5.63
C THR A 705 -34.07 3.81 6.29
N GLU A 706 -35.06 2.97 6.65
CA GLU A 706 -36.24 3.44 7.38
C GLU A 706 -35.94 3.85 8.82
N ALA A 707 -35.05 3.12 9.50
CA ALA A 707 -34.53 3.48 10.83
C ALA A 707 -33.80 4.82 10.82
N PHE A 708 -32.96 5.06 9.80
CA PHE A 708 -32.17 6.27 9.62
C PHE A 708 -33.05 7.51 9.36
N ARG A 709 -34.03 7.40 8.45
CA ARG A 709 -35.03 8.47 8.24
C ARG A 709 -35.82 8.78 9.51
N TYR A 710 -36.16 7.75 10.30
CA TYR A 710 -36.86 7.93 11.57
C TYR A 710 -35.97 8.65 12.60
N LEU A 711 -34.70 8.24 12.74
CA LEU A 711 -33.69 8.87 13.60
C LEU A 711 -33.51 10.35 13.26
N GLN A 712 -33.27 10.68 11.99
CA GLN A 712 -33.10 12.06 11.53
C GLN A 712 -34.30 12.95 11.89
N ARG A 713 -35.53 12.50 11.56
CA ARG A 713 -36.76 13.24 11.92
C ARG A 713 -36.90 13.42 13.44
N ARG A 714 -36.52 12.41 14.22
CA ARG A 714 -36.67 12.44 15.69
C ARG A 714 -35.69 13.40 16.35
N ILE A 715 -34.47 13.53 15.82
CA ILE A 715 -33.48 14.54 16.22
C ILE A 715 -34.06 15.96 16.00
N GLU A 716 -34.63 16.22 14.81
CA GLU A 716 -35.23 17.51 14.47
C GLU A 716 -36.43 17.88 15.36
N GLU A 717 -37.28 16.90 15.70
CA GLU A 717 -38.38 17.08 16.66
C GLU A 717 -37.89 17.52 18.04
N LEU A 718 -36.81 16.91 18.54
CA LEU A 718 -36.25 17.21 19.86
C LEU A 718 -35.53 18.58 19.89
N GLN A 719 -34.81 18.94 18.82
CA GLN A 719 -34.22 20.29 18.68
C GLN A 719 -35.30 21.38 18.69
N ARG A 720 -36.37 21.21 17.89
CA ARG A 720 -37.50 22.15 17.80
C ARG A 720 -38.34 22.20 19.09
N GLY A 721 -38.43 21.10 19.82
CA GLY A 721 -39.03 21.09 21.16
C GLY A 721 -38.25 21.96 22.14
N THR A 722 -36.91 21.85 22.12
CA THR A 722 -36.01 22.55 23.05
C THR A 722 -36.09 24.08 22.91
N THR A 723 -36.17 24.61 21.68
CA THR A 723 -36.33 26.06 21.44
C THR A 723 -37.71 26.58 21.83
N THR A 724 -38.74 25.72 21.88
CA THR A 724 -40.09 26.11 22.29
C THR A 724 -40.22 26.27 23.80
N THR A 725 -39.54 25.43 24.61
CA THR A 725 -39.61 25.50 26.07
C THR A 725 -38.95 26.76 26.65
N ALA A 726 -37.86 27.24 26.03
CA ALA A 726 -37.13 28.43 26.48
C ALA A 726 -38.00 29.71 26.48
N ASN A 727 -38.92 29.82 25.51
CA ASN A 727 -39.76 31.02 25.35
C ASN A 727 -41.01 31.04 26.25
N ALA A 728 -41.26 29.98 27.04
CA ALA A 728 -42.50 29.81 27.81
C ALA A 728 -42.49 30.44 29.22
N THR A 729 -41.37 31.02 29.68
CA THR A 729 -41.21 31.54 31.06
C THR A 729 -41.00 33.06 31.16
N ALA A 730 -40.90 33.78 30.04
CA ALA A 730 -40.70 35.23 30.01
C ALA A 730 -42.04 36.00 29.99
N SER A 731 -42.78 36.02 31.10
CA SER A 731 -44.02 36.80 31.22
C SER A 731 -44.35 37.25 32.66
N ALA A 732 -43.72 38.33 33.12
CA ALA A 732 -44.25 39.27 34.13
C ALA A 732 -43.34 40.52 34.30
N THR A 733 -43.97 41.68 34.54
CA THR A 733 -43.45 42.88 35.24
C THR A 733 -42.10 43.52 34.85
N ASP A 734 -42.21 44.54 33.99
CA ASP A 734 -41.92 45.96 34.31
C ASP A 734 -40.48 46.55 34.48
N THR A 735 -40.18 47.44 33.52
CA THR A 735 -39.77 48.86 33.71
C THR A 735 -38.28 49.23 33.94
N THR A 736 -37.71 49.92 32.93
CA THR A 736 -36.49 50.78 32.90
C THR A 736 -35.15 50.17 33.36
N THR A 737 -34.11 50.14 32.51
CA THR A 737 -33.31 51.34 32.14
C THR A 737 -32.40 51.04 30.93
N THR A 738 -32.10 52.06 30.10
CA THR A 738 -31.30 51.90 28.88
C THR A 738 -29.79 51.81 29.13
N THR A 739 -29.21 50.62 28.98
CA THR A 739 -27.78 50.42 28.68
C THR A 739 -27.62 49.25 27.71
N ALA A 740 -26.72 49.38 26.72
CA ALA A 740 -26.44 48.31 25.77
C ALA A 740 -25.51 47.27 26.42
N ALA A 741 -26.09 46.13 26.81
CA ALA A 741 -25.36 44.95 27.26
C ALA A 741 -25.37 43.88 26.15
N HIS A 742 -24.26 43.17 25.97
CA HIS A 742 -24.17 42.14 24.93
C HIS A 742 -25.03 40.93 25.28
N SER A 743 -26.07 40.67 24.48
CA SER A 743 -26.83 39.43 24.52
C SER A 743 -25.93 38.25 24.13
N THR A 744 -25.49 37.46 25.11
CA THR A 744 -24.84 36.17 24.87
C THR A 744 -25.88 35.16 24.41
N SER A 745 -26.22 35.19 23.11
CA SER A 745 -27.07 34.18 22.49
C SER A 745 -26.39 32.82 22.59
N SER A 746 -27.07 31.85 23.20
CA SER A 746 -26.56 30.48 23.31
C SER A 746 -26.57 29.81 21.94
N ASN A 747 -25.43 29.88 21.23
CA ASN A 747 -25.24 29.25 19.92
C ASN A 747 -25.25 27.72 20.05
N CYS A 748 -26.45 27.14 20.10
CA CYS A 748 -26.67 25.75 19.73
C CYS A 748 -26.53 25.65 18.21
N SER A 749 -25.48 24.99 17.75
CA SER A 749 -25.35 24.56 16.36
C SER A 749 -26.49 23.58 16.01
N ASP A 750 -26.90 23.53 14.75
CA ASP A 750 -27.84 22.49 14.33
C ASP A 750 -27.05 21.19 14.16
N PHE A 751 -27.51 20.06 14.71
CA PHE A 751 -26.81 18.79 14.51
C PHE A 751 -26.76 18.36 13.04
N ARG A 752 -27.64 18.93 12.20
CA ARG A 752 -27.56 18.82 10.73
C ARG A 752 -26.24 19.32 10.15
N ASP A 753 -25.57 20.29 10.78
CA ASP A 753 -24.29 20.83 10.33
C ASP A 753 -23.21 19.72 10.23
N PHE A 754 -23.33 18.68 11.06
CA PHE A 754 -22.42 17.52 11.10
C PHE A 754 -22.86 16.35 10.21
N TYR A 755 -24.09 16.35 9.67
CA TYR A 755 -24.62 15.20 8.91
C TYR A 755 -23.77 14.86 7.69
N ASN A 756 -23.25 15.86 6.98
CA ASN A 756 -22.36 15.64 5.83
C ASN A 756 -21.08 14.90 6.24
N MET A 757 -20.44 15.33 7.34
CA MET A 757 -19.24 14.70 7.90
C MET A 757 -19.51 13.24 8.31
N TRP A 758 -20.62 12.98 9.01
CA TRP A 758 -20.98 11.64 9.45
C TRP A 758 -21.39 10.71 8.29
N ASN A 759 -21.99 11.25 7.22
CA ASN A 759 -22.28 10.50 5.99
C ASN A 759 -20.96 10.10 5.28
N THR A 760 -20.01 11.02 5.13
CA THR A 760 -18.70 10.73 4.54
C THR A 760 -17.91 9.69 5.35
N GLU A 761 -17.98 9.75 6.69
CA GLU A 761 -17.37 8.73 7.56
C GLU A 761 -18.03 7.35 7.41
N ALA A 762 -19.36 7.28 7.35
CA ALA A 762 -20.08 6.02 7.10
C ALA A 762 -19.74 5.41 5.72
N GLN A 763 -19.60 6.25 4.69
CA GLN A 763 -19.13 5.85 3.37
C GLN A 763 -17.68 5.36 3.39
N SER A 764 -16.78 6.02 4.13
CA SER A 764 -15.39 5.57 4.26
C SER A 764 -15.29 4.21 4.94
N HIS A 765 -16.05 3.98 6.02
CA HIS A 765 -16.14 2.67 6.68
C HIS A 765 -16.58 1.56 5.71
N ARG A 766 -17.57 1.84 4.83
CA ARG A 766 -18.02 0.91 3.80
C ARG A 766 -16.93 0.62 2.75
N ARG A 767 -16.30 1.66 2.20
CA ARG A 767 -15.19 1.53 1.24
C ARG A 767 -14.01 0.74 1.82
N GLY A 768 -13.71 0.91 3.11
CA GLY A 768 -12.70 0.12 3.81
C GLY A 768 -13.00 -1.39 3.79
N ARG A 769 -14.24 -1.78 4.13
CA ARG A 769 -14.71 -3.18 4.05
C ARG A 769 -14.70 -3.71 2.61
N GLU A 770 -15.09 -2.89 1.64
CA GLU A 770 -15.08 -3.28 0.22
C GLU A 770 -13.64 -3.49 -0.29
N ARG A 771 -12.69 -2.63 0.11
CA ARG A 771 -11.25 -2.79 -0.15
C ARG A 771 -10.68 -4.08 0.48
N PHE A 772 -11.14 -4.48 1.66
CA PHE A 772 -10.74 -5.77 2.26
C PHE A 772 -11.14 -6.95 1.36
N TYR A 773 -12.36 -6.97 0.82
CA TYR A 773 -12.81 -8.07 -0.05
C TYR A 773 -12.10 -8.09 -1.41
N GLN A 774 -11.70 -6.92 -1.93
CA GLN A 774 -10.81 -6.81 -3.09
C GLN A 774 -9.44 -7.44 -2.80
N ASN A 775 -8.83 -7.10 -1.66
CA ASN A 775 -7.48 -7.58 -1.29
C ASN A 775 -7.43 -9.05 -0.82
N TYR A 776 -8.52 -9.57 -0.25
CA TYR A 776 -8.54 -10.86 0.46
C TYR A 776 -9.76 -11.72 0.09
N SER A 777 -10.03 -11.91 -1.21
CA SER A 777 -11.27 -12.49 -1.76
C SER A 777 -11.63 -13.92 -1.32
N ARG A 778 -10.77 -14.61 -0.55
CA ARG A 778 -11.03 -15.93 0.07
C ARG A 778 -11.08 -15.92 1.61
N ARG A 779 -10.97 -14.76 2.27
CA ARG A 779 -11.00 -14.62 3.74
C ARG A 779 -12.33 -14.05 4.22
N HIS A 780 -12.79 -14.55 5.37
CA HIS A 780 -13.97 -14.04 6.05
C HIS A 780 -13.68 -12.68 6.71
N TYR A 781 -14.55 -11.68 6.51
CA TYR A 781 -14.39 -10.34 7.07
C TYR A 781 -14.78 -10.31 8.56
N ASN A 782 -13.87 -10.79 9.41
CA ASN A 782 -14.00 -10.74 10.86
C ASN A 782 -12.61 -10.53 11.49
N PHE A 783 -12.46 -9.39 12.19
CA PHE A 783 -11.25 -8.96 12.90
C PHE A 783 -10.67 -10.06 13.81
N TRP A 784 -11.53 -10.73 14.58
CA TRP A 784 -11.17 -11.81 15.51
C TRP A 784 -10.95 -13.19 14.85
N SER A 785 -11.18 -13.32 13.55
CA SER A 785 -10.64 -14.43 12.75
C SER A 785 -9.35 -14.08 12.03
N TYR A 786 -9.19 -12.82 11.61
CA TYR A 786 -8.01 -12.35 10.90
C TYR A 786 -6.78 -12.28 11.83
N HIS A 787 -6.91 -11.66 13.00
CA HIS A 787 -5.85 -11.58 14.03
C HIS A 787 -5.89 -12.73 15.06
N ARG A 788 -6.35 -13.92 14.66
CA ARG A 788 -6.67 -14.98 15.65
C ARG A 788 -5.43 -15.71 16.16
N GLU A 789 -4.82 -15.16 17.20
CA GLU A 789 -3.96 -15.93 18.09
C GLU A 789 -4.72 -17.13 18.68
N THR A 790 -4.20 -18.33 18.44
CA THR A 790 -3.95 -19.23 19.58
C THR A 790 -2.46 -19.10 19.86
N PRO A 791 -2.03 -18.61 21.04
CA PRO A 791 -0.60 -18.51 21.33
C PRO A 791 0.02 -19.91 21.24
N ARG A 792 1.05 -20.07 20.38
CA ARG A 792 1.73 -21.36 20.16
C ARG A 792 3.08 -21.33 20.90
N PRO A 793 3.24 -22.07 22.01
CA PRO A 793 4.51 -22.18 22.75
C PRO A 793 5.71 -22.49 21.85
N ASN A 794 6.68 -21.57 21.80
CA ASN A 794 7.95 -21.80 21.13
C ASN A 794 8.93 -22.44 22.13
N ARG A 795 8.80 -23.77 22.28
CA ARG A 795 9.58 -24.56 23.25
C ARG A 795 11.09 -24.54 22.98
N GLU A 796 11.48 -24.41 21.72
CA GLU A 796 12.89 -24.43 21.30
C GLU A 796 13.60 -23.12 21.66
N GLU A 797 13.02 -21.96 21.35
CA GLU A 797 13.57 -20.67 21.78
C GLU A 797 13.46 -20.47 23.30
N ALA A 798 12.40 -20.97 23.94
CA ALA A 798 12.33 -21.00 25.40
C ALA A 798 13.54 -21.73 26.01
N LYS A 799 13.89 -22.90 25.48
CA LYS A 799 15.09 -23.63 25.91
C LYS A 799 16.38 -22.86 25.62
N ARG A 800 16.54 -22.31 24.41
CA ARG A 800 17.73 -21.55 23.99
C ARG A 800 18.01 -20.31 24.85
N TRP A 801 16.96 -19.52 25.14
CA TRP A 801 17.09 -18.34 26.01
C TRP A 801 17.36 -18.72 27.46
N TYR A 802 16.79 -19.83 27.92
CA TYR A 802 17.04 -20.35 29.26
C TYR A 802 18.46 -20.94 29.41
N GLU A 803 19.02 -21.59 28.38
CA GLU A 803 20.42 -22.03 28.36
C GLU A 803 21.38 -20.84 28.49
N GLN A 804 21.12 -19.70 27.84
CA GLN A 804 21.91 -18.48 28.04
C GLN A 804 21.72 -17.90 29.46
N ALA A 805 20.51 -17.91 30.01
CA ALA A 805 20.27 -17.48 31.39
C ALA A 805 21.07 -18.32 32.41
N GLN A 806 21.13 -19.64 32.19
CA GLN A 806 21.98 -20.54 32.98
C GLN A 806 23.47 -20.26 32.81
N CYS A 807 23.95 -19.84 31.63
CA CYS A 807 25.34 -19.41 31.43
C CYS A 807 25.64 -18.09 32.18
N ASP A 808 24.72 -17.13 32.13
CA ASP A 808 24.88 -15.82 32.78
C ASP A 808 24.89 -15.95 34.31
N ILE A 809 24.02 -16.77 34.90
CA ILE A 809 24.01 -16.99 36.36
C ILE A 809 25.28 -17.73 36.83
N LYS A 810 25.79 -18.69 36.04
CA LYS A 810 27.09 -19.36 36.29
C LYS A 810 28.25 -18.37 36.17
N SER A 811 28.17 -17.41 35.25
CA SER A 811 29.16 -16.33 35.12
C SER A 811 29.14 -15.34 36.30
N ALA A 812 27.97 -15.11 36.91
CA ALA A 812 27.81 -14.26 38.09
C ALA A 812 28.43 -14.86 39.36
N HIS A 813 28.38 -16.19 39.52
CA HIS A 813 29.01 -16.88 40.66
C HIS A 813 30.51 -16.56 40.82
N ASN A 814 31.22 -16.36 39.70
CA ASN A 814 32.65 -16.05 39.69
C ASN A 814 32.99 -14.68 40.33
N ASP A 815 32.05 -13.73 40.36
CA ASP A 815 32.28 -12.37 40.85
C ASP A 815 32.00 -12.22 42.36
N THR A 816 31.46 -13.26 43.01
CA THR A 816 31.04 -13.25 44.43
C THR A 816 32.18 -13.17 45.46
N GLY A 817 33.43 -13.24 44.99
CA GLY A 817 34.64 -13.37 45.80
C GLY A 817 35.50 -12.11 45.94
N GLY A 818 35.14 -10.97 45.35
CA GLY A 818 36.00 -9.78 45.35
C GLY A 818 35.27 -8.45 45.13
N ASP A 819 36.03 -7.39 44.86
CA ASP A 819 35.60 -5.99 44.72
C ASP A 819 34.84 -5.72 43.40
N SER A 820 33.96 -6.62 42.96
CA SER A 820 33.24 -6.58 41.68
C SER A 820 31.74 -6.87 41.83
N SER A 821 31.16 -6.39 42.94
CA SER A 821 29.75 -6.61 43.29
C SER A 821 28.75 -6.00 42.29
N GLU A 822 29.15 -4.94 41.58
CA GLU A 822 28.40 -4.34 40.48
C GLU A 822 28.29 -5.29 39.27
N TRP A 823 29.36 -6.02 38.95
CA TRP A 823 29.36 -6.99 37.84
C TRP A 823 28.56 -8.24 38.18
N CYS A 824 28.63 -8.71 39.43
CA CYS A 824 27.76 -9.77 39.93
C CYS A 824 26.28 -9.40 39.77
N LEU A 825 25.88 -8.19 40.20
CA LEU A 825 24.49 -7.70 40.08
C LEU A 825 24.07 -7.47 38.62
N PHE A 826 24.96 -7.00 37.75
CA PHE A 826 24.68 -6.86 36.32
C PHE A 826 24.45 -8.22 35.64
N LYS A 827 25.30 -9.22 35.90
CA LYS A 827 25.11 -10.57 35.37
C LYS A 827 23.85 -11.24 35.93
N VAL A 828 23.50 -10.98 37.18
CA VAL A 828 22.21 -11.41 37.77
C VAL A 828 21.02 -10.78 37.03
N HIS A 829 21.05 -9.49 36.70
CA HIS A 829 20.02 -8.87 35.85
C HIS A 829 19.91 -9.58 34.51
N GLN A 830 21.06 -9.80 33.85
CA GLN A 830 21.13 -10.43 32.53
C GLN A 830 20.62 -11.87 32.51
N ALA A 831 20.83 -12.64 33.58
CA ALA A 831 20.28 -13.98 33.74
C ALA A 831 18.75 -13.95 33.94
N VAL A 832 18.25 -13.11 34.85
CA VAL A 832 16.82 -13.02 35.20
C VAL A 832 16.00 -12.51 34.01
N GLU A 833 16.51 -11.51 33.29
CA GLU A 833 15.91 -10.97 32.06
C GLU A 833 15.70 -12.08 31.00
N LYS A 834 16.74 -12.88 30.72
CA LYS A 834 16.67 -13.96 29.74
C LYS A 834 15.79 -15.12 30.20
N ALA A 835 15.76 -15.44 31.48
CA ALA A 835 14.85 -16.45 32.03
C ALA A 835 13.37 -16.03 31.90
N LEU A 836 13.05 -14.75 32.14
CA LEU A 836 11.70 -14.21 31.95
C LEU A 836 11.30 -14.22 30.47
N ILE A 837 12.20 -13.82 29.56
CA ILE A 837 12.00 -13.93 28.10
C ILE A 837 11.75 -15.39 27.69
N ALA A 838 12.50 -16.33 28.24
CA ALA A 838 12.32 -17.76 27.98
C ALA A 838 10.94 -18.28 28.43
N ALA A 839 10.46 -17.83 29.60
CA ALA A 839 9.10 -18.13 30.06
C ALA A 839 8.03 -17.51 29.14
N ILE A 840 8.27 -16.35 28.54
CA ILE A 840 7.36 -15.73 27.55
C ILE A 840 7.36 -16.53 26.24
N TYR A 841 8.52 -17.00 25.74
CA TYR A 841 8.54 -17.92 24.59
C TYR A 841 7.78 -19.23 24.86
N ARG A 842 7.83 -19.76 26.09
CA ARG A 842 7.04 -20.94 26.51
C ARG A 842 5.54 -20.62 26.63
N GLY A 843 5.16 -19.42 27.06
CA GLY A 843 3.77 -19.01 27.26
C GLY A 843 3.05 -18.54 25.99
N SER A 844 3.68 -17.70 25.17
CA SER A 844 3.08 -17.08 23.97
C SER A 844 3.78 -17.40 22.65
N GLY A 845 5.05 -17.83 22.69
CA GLY A 845 5.87 -18.07 21.50
C GLY A 845 6.54 -16.82 20.90
N GLN A 846 6.27 -15.64 21.44
CA GLN A 846 6.74 -14.34 20.93
C GLN A 846 7.90 -13.78 21.78
N TYR A 847 8.75 -12.93 21.18
CA TYR A 847 9.70 -12.11 21.93
C TYR A 847 8.96 -10.91 22.54
N PRO A 848 9.14 -10.56 23.82
CA PRO A 848 8.52 -9.38 24.40
C PRO A 848 9.09 -8.09 23.79
N ASN A 849 8.28 -7.03 23.74
CA ASN A 849 8.82 -5.69 23.44
C ASN A 849 9.82 -5.26 24.52
N ASN A 850 10.57 -4.18 24.27
CA ASN A 850 11.74 -3.75 25.05
C ASN A 850 11.39 -3.25 26.47
N CYS A 851 11.05 -4.18 27.37
CA CYS A 851 10.41 -3.96 28.66
C CYS A 851 11.35 -4.19 29.86
N SER A 852 11.05 -3.57 31.00
CA SER A 852 11.79 -3.82 32.25
C SER A 852 11.58 -5.26 32.79
N ILE A 853 12.55 -5.80 33.53
CA ILE A 853 12.40 -7.11 34.21
C ILE A 853 11.18 -7.18 35.12
N THR A 854 10.74 -6.05 35.70
CA THR A 854 9.50 -5.96 36.49
C THR A 854 8.27 -6.17 35.63
N SER A 855 8.20 -5.52 34.46
CA SER A 855 7.11 -5.65 33.49
C SER A 855 7.05 -7.08 32.94
N LEU A 856 8.21 -7.66 32.59
CA LEU A 856 8.33 -9.05 32.13
C LEU A 856 7.85 -10.04 33.21
N ALA A 857 8.27 -9.85 34.47
CA ALA A 857 7.82 -10.68 35.60
C ALA A 857 6.30 -10.62 35.80
N GLN A 858 5.71 -9.45 35.63
CA GLN A 858 4.28 -9.23 35.76
C GLN A 858 3.50 -9.96 34.64
N GLN A 859 3.96 -9.85 33.38
CA GLN A 859 3.43 -10.63 32.26
C GLN A 859 3.54 -12.15 32.50
N VAL A 860 4.72 -12.64 32.92
CA VAL A 860 5.00 -14.05 33.19
C VAL A 860 4.11 -14.63 34.28
N SER A 861 3.72 -13.81 35.27
CA SER A 861 2.87 -14.25 36.39
C SER A 861 1.46 -14.72 35.98
N HIS A 862 1.00 -14.35 34.79
CA HIS A 862 -0.32 -14.75 34.26
C HIS A 862 -0.31 -16.11 33.54
N PHE A 863 0.85 -16.69 33.19
CA PHE A 863 0.91 -17.94 32.42
C PHE A 863 0.73 -19.22 33.26
N SER A 864 1.05 -19.18 34.56
CA SER A 864 0.86 -20.31 35.48
C SER A 864 0.73 -19.82 36.92
N SER A 865 -0.11 -20.48 37.71
CA SER A 865 -0.25 -20.23 39.16
C SER A 865 1.07 -20.42 39.92
N GLN A 866 1.98 -21.27 39.43
CA GLN A 866 3.34 -21.44 39.97
C GLN A 866 4.17 -20.14 39.87
N LEU A 867 3.97 -19.38 38.78
CA LEU A 867 4.73 -18.17 38.45
C LEU A 867 4.14 -16.90 39.10
N SER A 868 3.01 -17.00 39.79
CA SER A 868 2.39 -15.90 40.56
C SER A 868 3.34 -15.25 41.59
N SER A 869 4.38 -15.97 42.04
CA SER A 869 5.39 -15.45 42.99
C SER A 869 6.52 -14.64 42.33
N ILE A 870 6.66 -14.67 41.00
CA ILE A 870 7.80 -14.10 40.27
C ILE A 870 7.88 -12.55 40.38
N PRO A 871 6.80 -11.75 40.27
CA PRO A 871 6.86 -10.28 40.42
C PRO A 871 7.39 -9.82 41.78
N ASN A 872 7.05 -10.54 42.85
CA ASN A 872 7.54 -10.25 44.20
C ASN A 872 9.02 -10.65 44.36
N THR A 873 9.46 -11.68 43.65
CA THR A 873 10.86 -12.13 43.64
C THR A 873 11.75 -11.13 42.90
N VAL A 874 11.31 -10.64 41.73
CA VAL A 874 12.04 -9.61 40.96
C VAL A 874 12.11 -8.28 41.71
N ARG A 875 11.06 -7.89 42.47
CA ARG A 875 11.13 -6.69 43.32
C ARG A 875 12.23 -6.79 44.38
N GLN A 876 12.37 -7.95 45.04
CA GLN A 876 13.46 -8.18 46.01
C GLN A 876 14.86 -8.09 45.36
N LEU A 877 15.00 -8.50 44.10
CA LEU A 877 16.24 -8.35 43.35
C LEU A 877 16.56 -6.88 43.06
N THR A 878 15.56 -6.09 42.61
CA THR A 878 15.77 -4.64 42.40
C THR A 878 16.07 -3.91 43.71
N ASP A 879 15.46 -4.31 44.83
CA ASP A 879 15.71 -3.75 46.16
C ASP A 879 17.13 -4.05 46.67
N LEU A 880 17.75 -5.14 46.21
CA LEU A 880 19.16 -5.49 46.48
C LEU A 880 20.17 -4.79 45.54
N GLY A 881 19.69 -4.08 44.52
CA GLY A 881 20.52 -3.32 43.57
C GLY A 881 20.67 -3.94 42.17
N VAL A 882 19.92 -4.99 41.83
CA VAL A 882 19.90 -5.57 40.47
C VAL A 882 19.23 -4.60 39.50
N ASP A 883 20.02 -3.97 38.63
CA ASP A 883 19.57 -2.93 37.69
C ASP A 883 20.52 -2.87 36.48
N GLY A 884 19.98 -2.94 35.26
CA GLY A 884 20.79 -3.00 34.03
C GLY A 884 21.61 -1.75 33.70
N LYS A 885 21.40 -0.61 34.38
CA LYS A 885 22.11 0.66 34.10
C LYS A 885 22.88 1.17 35.32
N LYS A 886 22.30 1.14 36.53
CA LYS A 886 22.97 1.60 37.77
C LYS A 886 24.21 0.77 38.08
N THR A 887 24.24 -0.51 37.71
CA THR A 887 25.41 -1.39 37.87
C THR A 887 26.60 -1.02 36.98
N GLN A 888 26.36 -0.30 35.87
CA GLN A 888 27.39 -0.03 34.85
C GLN A 888 27.85 1.43 34.81
N TYR A 889 26.95 2.41 34.99
CA TYR A 889 27.20 3.79 34.57
C TYR A 889 27.29 4.78 35.75
N PRO A 890 28.41 5.52 35.93
CA PRO A 890 28.58 6.47 37.05
C PRO A 890 27.54 7.60 37.13
N ASN A 891 26.96 8.04 36.01
CA ASN A 891 25.96 9.13 36.00
C ASN A 891 24.59 8.73 36.60
N TYR A 892 24.40 7.47 36.97
CA TYR A 892 23.25 7.00 37.75
C TYR A 892 23.50 7.05 39.27
N HIS A 893 24.67 7.52 39.70
CA HIS A 893 25.05 7.73 41.09
C HIS A 893 25.35 9.21 41.34
N GLN A 894 25.32 9.65 42.60
CA GLN A 894 25.71 11.02 42.94
C GLN A 894 27.24 11.16 42.82
N PHE A 895 27.71 12.24 42.19
CA PHE A 895 29.15 12.54 42.13
C PHE A 895 29.72 12.69 43.56
N PRO A 896 30.87 12.07 43.91
CA PRO A 896 31.86 11.40 43.05
C PRO A 896 31.78 9.87 43.04
N HIS A 897 30.62 9.27 43.32
CA HIS A 897 30.47 7.82 43.40
C HIS A 897 30.52 7.12 42.03
N ILE A 898 30.96 5.86 42.03
CA ILE A 898 31.03 4.97 40.87
C ILE A 898 30.38 3.61 41.23
N PRO A 899 29.79 2.86 40.28
CA PRO A 899 29.01 1.65 40.58
C PRO A 899 29.75 0.65 41.47
N ASN A 900 31.02 0.39 41.15
CA ASN A 900 31.97 -0.44 41.90
C ASN A 900 31.99 -0.20 43.43
N LYS A 901 31.70 1.03 43.88
CA LYS A 901 31.74 1.43 45.29
C LYS A 901 30.36 1.64 45.91
N GLN A 902 29.29 1.15 45.29
CA GLN A 902 27.91 1.39 45.72
C GLN A 902 27.11 0.13 46.05
N PHE A 903 27.64 -1.05 45.74
CA PHE A 903 26.98 -2.34 46.01
C PHE A 903 27.79 -3.17 47.00
N GLY A 904 27.15 -3.64 48.06
CA GLY A 904 27.78 -4.50 49.07
C GLY A 904 27.83 -5.96 48.65
N ILE A 905 28.92 -6.66 48.99
CA ILE A 905 29.15 -8.07 48.66
C ILE A 905 28.01 -8.97 49.16
N ASP A 906 27.46 -8.70 50.35
CA ASP A 906 26.36 -9.49 50.91
C ASP A 906 25.02 -9.27 50.16
N ASN A 907 24.81 -8.10 49.56
CA ASN A 907 23.66 -7.88 48.67
C ASN A 907 23.84 -8.61 47.34
N ALA A 908 25.06 -8.59 46.77
CA ALA A 908 25.37 -9.30 45.54
C ALA A 908 25.18 -10.83 45.70
N ARG A 909 25.64 -11.41 46.81
CA ARG A 909 25.41 -12.83 47.15
C ARG A 909 23.92 -13.14 47.32
N ARG A 910 23.19 -12.38 48.14
CA ARG A 910 21.75 -12.59 48.32
C ARG A 910 20.94 -12.42 47.04
N ALA A 911 21.35 -11.52 46.15
CA ALA A 911 20.71 -11.36 44.84
C ALA A 911 20.97 -12.56 43.93
N LEU A 912 22.19 -13.12 43.96
CA LEU A 912 22.53 -14.35 43.25
C LEU A 912 21.71 -15.54 43.76
N ASP A 913 21.62 -15.74 45.08
CA ASP A 913 20.82 -16.81 45.70
C ASP A 913 19.35 -16.73 45.25
N ILE A 914 18.74 -15.54 45.34
CA ILE A 914 17.34 -15.30 44.97
C ILE A 914 17.12 -15.49 43.45
N ALA A 915 18.08 -15.07 42.61
CA ALA A 915 18.00 -15.25 41.17
C ALA A 915 18.17 -16.71 40.73
N THR A 916 19.01 -17.50 41.39
CA THR A 916 19.11 -18.95 41.13
C THR A 916 17.78 -19.65 41.43
N ASN A 917 17.16 -19.37 42.58
CA ASN A 917 15.82 -19.86 42.93
C ASN A 917 14.71 -19.39 41.96
N LEU A 918 14.89 -18.24 41.30
CA LEU A 918 13.97 -17.74 40.26
C LEU A 918 14.14 -18.51 38.95
N LEU A 919 15.38 -18.81 38.54
CA LEU A 919 15.68 -19.58 37.34
C LEU A 919 15.15 -21.01 37.45
N GLU A 920 15.32 -21.69 38.59
CA GLU A 920 14.80 -23.04 38.85
C GLU A 920 13.27 -23.12 38.65
N LYS A 921 12.51 -22.18 39.21
CA LYS A 921 11.05 -22.08 39.01
C LYS A 921 10.63 -21.87 37.55
N ILE A 922 11.50 -21.28 36.74
CA ILE A 922 11.29 -21.07 35.31
C ILE A 922 11.65 -22.34 34.53
N GLU A 923 12.67 -23.10 34.94
CA GLU A 923 13.01 -24.42 34.39
C GLU A 923 11.86 -25.43 34.55
N GLU A 924 11.21 -25.45 35.73
CA GLU A 924 10.01 -26.26 36.00
C GLU A 924 8.82 -25.93 35.07
N TYR A 925 8.74 -24.70 34.56
CA TYR A 925 7.67 -24.27 33.65
C TYR A 925 8.03 -24.44 32.16
N ILE A 926 9.31 -24.29 31.82
CA ILE A 926 9.84 -24.42 30.44
C ILE A 926 9.93 -25.89 30.00
N SER A 927 10.03 -26.83 30.94
CA SER A 927 10.01 -28.29 30.71
C SER A 927 8.68 -28.79 30.18
#